data_AF-A7H7I8-F1
#
_entry.id   AF-A7H7I8-F1
#
_cell.length_a   1.000
_cell.length_b   1.000
_cell.length_c   1.000
_cell.angle_alpha   90.00
_cell.angle_beta   90.00
_cell.angle_gamma   90.00
#
_symmetry.space_group_name_H-M   'P 1'
#
loop_
_entity.id
_entity.type
_entity.pdbx_description
1 polymer ?
#
loop_
_entity_poly.entity_id
_entity_poly.type
_entity_poly.pdbx_seq_one_letter_code
_entity_poly.pdbx_strand_id
1 'polypeptide(L)'
;MDRELFRQIWPVFSAEAREHLEGISAGILELERDPGRPVIDGVRRIAHSLKGSAGSLGLADLERLAHALEGSLAGYDPAAGLSRAAVQAALEAVEAMEAALASGDAGGVVEVPAVDALLVGLGAAARIGQGPGTAARDEATLGPTGAAAASADVLAGMDALEAALEQLCAPLEPDARRAVAGGAARGALHLAALAAPGVAALARRAADAFTLLAEGGPDAPRATAALAGDLIDLREALARAPVAPAPAEAGPTGAAAAAKARGERSIRVLASTLDSIGRQFELLALAEARRARRARDVLGHAEAVRGALQSLDHATRRLRGAGIETGRAELDSASTRLREVAAALGRVALEAQREAEAQRLAGTVLREDLRGLRMVPAALVLEPLRRAVRDVAGRLGKEVELTVEGGEVRLDRQIVDALRDPLLHLVRNAVDHGIEAPAARRDAGKPTGGRIAVRVEPRGARVAIVVEDDGPGLDVGAIRAAAVRKGLLTTEEVDRLTDAEAARLVFHAGVSTARAVTEISGRGVGMDVVLETLARLQGTIDVRWEAGRGTRFDLDVPLALSASAALVVRVGRDVVAVSADPIEHVVLLRDQDLGTVAGRTTVLVAGEHVPYAPLARLLRSEEGGGPARQAVALVLAHGGARVAVGVDELVGQQELVISSLGGLVAQIAHLAGAAVLDDGRVVGVLSAPELLRRAQPGAAAARAREGGRRVLVADDSLTTRSAMKALLELAGYAVLPAADGEEALQLLREAGADLVVSDVQMPRLDGFGLARKVKADPRLRRTPVILVTSLDAPEDRATGLAAGADGYLVKREVERGKLLDLVRQLLPRA
;
A
#
# COMPACT_ATOMS: atom_id res chain seq x y z
N MET A 1 -15.38 9.53 -29.30
CA MET A 1 -15.21 10.23 -28.01
C MET A 1 -14.39 11.50 -28.24
N ASP A 2 -14.55 12.54 -27.41
CA ASP A 2 -13.73 13.75 -27.46
C ASP A 2 -12.25 13.40 -27.16
N ARG A 3 -11.29 13.95 -27.93
CA ARG A 3 -9.85 13.62 -27.80
C ARG A 3 -9.27 14.07 -26.46
N GLU A 4 -9.81 15.14 -25.90
CA GLU A 4 -9.40 15.65 -24.59
C GLU A 4 -9.92 14.75 -23.46
N LEU A 5 -11.17 14.28 -23.58
CA LEU A 5 -11.76 13.33 -22.64
C LEU A 5 -11.07 11.95 -22.69
N PHE A 6 -10.67 11.48 -23.87
CA PHE A 6 -9.89 10.24 -24.02
C PHE A 6 -8.56 10.33 -23.26
N ARG A 7 -7.83 11.45 -23.38
CA ARG A 7 -6.57 11.66 -22.65
C ARG A 7 -6.74 11.73 -21.13
N GLN A 8 -7.87 12.24 -20.65
CA GLN A 8 -8.15 12.32 -19.21
C GLN A 8 -8.55 10.97 -18.62
N ILE A 9 -9.27 10.13 -19.37
CA ILE A 9 -9.74 8.82 -18.90
C ILE A 9 -8.68 7.72 -19.12
N TRP A 10 -7.79 7.89 -20.12
CA TRP A 10 -6.79 6.89 -20.50
C TRP A 10 -5.93 6.37 -19.34
N PRO A 11 -5.34 7.21 -18.45
CA PRO A 11 -4.52 6.69 -17.34
C PRO A 11 -5.29 5.79 -16.38
N VAL A 12 -6.58 6.09 -16.16
CA VAL A 12 -7.45 5.30 -15.27
C VAL A 12 -7.80 3.98 -15.93
N PHE A 13 -8.22 4.02 -17.20
CA PHE A 13 -8.52 2.81 -17.97
C PHE A 13 -7.30 1.90 -18.15
N SER A 14 -6.13 2.47 -18.48
CA SER A 14 -4.89 1.72 -18.72
C SER A 14 -4.40 1.02 -17.45
N ALA A 15 -4.55 1.66 -16.28
CA ALA A 15 -4.26 1.03 -14.99
C ALA A 15 -5.26 -0.09 -14.67
N GLU A 16 -6.56 0.16 -14.84
CA GLU A 16 -7.62 -0.83 -14.58
C GLU A 16 -7.52 -2.05 -15.53
N ALA A 17 -7.24 -1.80 -16.81
CA ALA A 17 -7.10 -2.86 -17.81
C ALA A 17 -5.92 -3.79 -17.50
N ARG A 18 -4.81 -3.26 -16.98
CA ARG A 18 -3.67 -4.08 -16.54
C ARG A 18 -3.99 -4.91 -15.31
N GLU A 19 -4.70 -4.35 -14.34
CA GLU A 19 -5.16 -5.12 -13.17
C GLU A 19 -6.07 -6.29 -13.59
N HIS A 20 -6.95 -6.06 -14.57
CA HIS A 20 -7.78 -7.12 -15.14
C HIS A 20 -6.94 -8.17 -15.89
N LEU A 21 -5.95 -7.77 -16.69
CA LEU A 21 -5.07 -8.68 -17.43
C LEU A 21 -4.18 -9.53 -16.51
N GLU A 22 -3.62 -8.94 -15.44
CA GLU A 22 -2.88 -9.65 -14.39
C GLU A 22 -3.78 -10.67 -13.69
N GLY A 23 -5.01 -10.30 -13.36
CA GLY A 23 -6.00 -11.19 -12.75
C GLY A 23 -6.39 -12.37 -13.66
N ILE A 24 -6.53 -12.12 -14.96
CA ILE A 24 -6.80 -13.16 -15.96
C ILE A 24 -5.61 -14.12 -16.07
N SER A 25 -4.38 -13.62 -16.20
CA SER A 25 -3.17 -14.44 -16.29
C SER A 25 -2.96 -15.30 -15.04
N ALA A 26 -3.08 -14.71 -13.85
CA ALA A 26 -2.94 -15.43 -12.58
C ALA A 26 -3.99 -16.54 -12.44
N GLY A 27 -5.25 -16.27 -12.80
CA GLY A 27 -6.30 -17.26 -12.73
C GLY A 27 -6.15 -18.38 -13.76
N ILE A 28 -5.67 -18.09 -14.97
CA ILE A 28 -5.37 -19.11 -16.00
C ILE A 28 -4.24 -20.04 -15.52
N LEU A 29 -3.18 -19.48 -14.94
CA LEU A 29 -2.07 -20.26 -14.38
C LEU A 29 -2.48 -21.08 -13.14
N GLU A 30 -3.44 -20.59 -12.36
CA GLU A 30 -4.01 -21.35 -11.24
C GLU A 30 -4.87 -22.53 -11.73
N LEU A 31 -5.67 -22.34 -12.79
CA LEU A 31 -6.45 -23.41 -13.43
C LEU A 31 -5.57 -24.45 -14.12
N GLU A 32 -4.41 -24.06 -14.66
CA GLU A 32 -3.43 -25.00 -15.21
C GLU A 32 -2.83 -25.90 -14.12
N ARG A 33 -2.63 -25.36 -12.91
CA ARG A 33 -2.04 -26.09 -11.76
C ARG A 33 -3.05 -26.94 -11.01
N ASP A 34 -4.28 -26.45 -10.85
CA ASP A 34 -5.35 -27.13 -10.11
C ASP A 34 -6.71 -26.89 -10.80
N PRO A 35 -7.11 -27.77 -11.73
CA PRO A 35 -8.34 -27.63 -12.51
C PRO A 35 -9.64 -27.56 -11.69
N GLY A 36 -9.63 -28.05 -10.44
CA GLY A 36 -10.80 -28.08 -9.55
C GLY A 36 -11.06 -26.78 -8.78
N ARG A 37 -10.19 -25.77 -8.91
CA ARG A 37 -10.33 -24.49 -8.23
C ARG A 37 -11.52 -23.68 -8.77
N PRO A 38 -12.37 -23.08 -7.91
CA PRO A 38 -13.51 -22.26 -8.33
C PRO A 38 -13.09 -20.84 -8.74
N VAL A 39 -12.02 -20.72 -9.54
CA VAL A 39 -11.47 -19.43 -9.99
C VAL A 39 -11.92 -19.06 -11.40
N ILE A 40 -12.44 -20.03 -12.18
CA ILE A 40 -12.91 -19.83 -13.56
C ILE A 40 -13.97 -18.74 -13.70
N ASP A 41 -14.96 -18.69 -12.80
CA ASP A 41 -16.01 -17.67 -12.81
C ASP A 41 -15.46 -16.28 -12.43
N GLY A 42 -14.37 -16.24 -11.67
CA GLY A 42 -13.62 -15.00 -11.41
C GLY A 42 -12.94 -14.51 -12.68
N VAL A 43 -12.17 -15.36 -13.35
CA VAL A 43 -11.47 -15.03 -14.61
C VAL A 43 -12.44 -14.58 -15.70
N ARG A 44 -13.57 -15.28 -15.88
CA ARG A 44 -14.60 -14.91 -16.86
C ARG A 44 -15.23 -13.55 -16.56
N ARG A 45 -15.49 -13.24 -15.29
CA ARG A 45 -16.03 -11.92 -14.89
C ARG A 45 -15.03 -10.80 -15.15
N ILE A 46 -13.75 -11.03 -14.89
CA ILE A 46 -12.68 -10.07 -15.16
C ILE A 46 -12.57 -9.81 -16.68
N ALA A 47 -12.57 -10.87 -17.50
CA ALA A 47 -12.58 -10.74 -18.96
C ALA A 47 -13.83 -10.01 -19.49
N HIS A 48 -15.00 -10.29 -18.91
CA HIS A 48 -16.25 -9.60 -19.22
C HIS A 48 -16.20 -8.09 -18.89
N SER A 49 -15.60 -7.75 -17.73
CA SER A 49 -15.41 -6.36 -17.31
C SER A 49 -14.47 -5.61 -18.24
N LEU A 50 -13.35 -6.23 -18.63
CA LEU A 50 -12.38 -5.67 -19.57
C LEU A 50 -12.98 -5.44 -20.97
N LYS A 51 -13.81 -6.37 -21.44
CA LYS A 51 -14.58 -6.20 -22.69
C LYS A 51 -15.49 -4.98 -22.63
N GLY A 52 -16.23 -4.81 -21.53
CA GLY A 52 -17.15 -3.68 -21.35
C GLY A 52 -16.44 -2.34 -21.29
N SER A 53 -15.33 -2.25 -20.55
CA SER A 53 -14.54 -1.02 -20.44
C SER A 53 -13.85 -0.66 -21.76
N ALA A 54 -13.26 -1.63 -22.46
CA ALA A 54 -12.65 -1.42 -23.78
C ALA A 54 -13.66 -0.99 -24.85
N GLY A 55 -14.84 -1.61 -24.88
CA GLY A 55 -15.93 -1.24 -25.81
C GLY A 55 -16.47 0.18 -25.55
N SER A 56 -16.58 0.59 -24.28
CA SER A 56 -17.03 1.95 -23.92
C SER A 56 -16.08 3.06 -24.42
N LEU A 57 -14.80 2.73 -24.61
CA LEU A 57 -13.76 3.65 -25.12
C LEU A 57 -13.50 3.51 -26.62
N GLY A 58 -14.17 2.58 -27.30
CA GLY A 58 -14.01 2.33 -28.74
C GLY A 58 -12.71 1.62 -29.11
N LEU A 59 -12.11 0.85 -28.20
CA LEU A 59 -10.85 0.13 -28.40
C LEU A 59 -11.14 -1.28 -28.97
N ALA A 60 -11.41 -1.32 -30.27
CA ALA A 60 -11.95 -2.52 -30.95
C ALA A 60 -11.06 -3.77 -30.83
N ASP A 61 -9.74 -3.65 -30.81
CA ASP A 61 -8.85 -4.81 -30.71
C ASP A 61 -8.87 -5.44 -29.32
N LEU A 62 -8.84 -4.59 -28.28
CA LEU A 62 -8.92 -5.03 -26.89
C LEU A 62 -10.28 -5.63 -26.57
N GLU A 63 -11.37 -5.03 -27.06
CA GLU A 63 -12.73 -5.56 -26.91
C GLU A 63 -12.86 -6.96 -27.54
N ARG A 64 -12.35 -7.13 -28.77
CA ARG A 64 -12.41 -8.41 -29.50
C ARG A 64 -11.61 -9.51 -28.79
N LEU A 65 -10.41 -9.22 -28.30
CA LEU A 65 -9.58 -10.21 -27.59
C LEU A 65 -10.14 -10.55 -26.21
N ALA A 66 -10.63 -9.56 -25.45
CA ALA A 66 -11.28 -9.79 -24.16
C ALA A 66 -12.54 -10.68 -24.34
N HIS A 67 -13.31 -10.45 -25.39
CA HIS A 67 -14.46 -11.29 -25.74
C HIS A 67 -14.04 -12.72 -26.12
N ALA A 68 -12.97 -12.88 -26.89
CA ALA A 68 -12.46 -14.19 -27.28
C ALA A 68 -11.90 -14.98 -26.09
N LEU A 69 -11.23 -14.33 -25.14
CA LEU A 69 -10.77 -14.93 -23.87
C LEU A 69 -11.95 -15.40 -23.01
N GLU A 70 -12.97 -14.53 -22.85
CA GLU A 70 -14.20 -14.87 -22.14
C GLU A 70 -14.89 -16.08 -22.79
N GLY A 71 -14.96 -16.10 -24.13
CA GLY A 71 -15.55 -17.18 -24.92
C GLY A 71 -14.77 -18.50 -24.84
N SER A 72 -13.43 -18.45 -24.90
CA SER A 72 -12.59 -19.65 -24.82
C SER A 72 -12.69 -20.36 -23.47
N LEU A 73 -13.08 -19.63 -22.43
CA LEU A 73 -13.24 -20.11 -21.06
C LEU A 73 -14.68 -20.47 -20.70
N ALA A 74 -15.66 -20.22 -21.59
CA ALA A 74 -17.08 -20.36 -21.28
C ALA A 74 -17.54 -21.82 -21.11
N GLY A 75 -16.85 -22.77 -21.73
CA GLY A 75 -17.13 -24.22 -21.67
C GLY A 75 -16.07 -25.01 -20.90
N TYR A 76 -15.39 -24.38 -19.94
CA TYR A 76 -14.37 -25.01 -19.11
C TYR A 76 -14.95 -26.18 -18.30
N ASP A 77 -14.34 -27.37 -18.46
CA ASP A 77 -14.65 -28.57 -17.67
C ASP A 77 -13.51 -28.83 -16.67
N PRO A 78 -13.76 -28.74 -15.34
CA PRO A 78 -12.78 -29.05 -14.31
C PRO A 78 -12.19 -30.47 -14.39
N ALA A 79 -12.91 -31.42 -15.01
CA ALA A 79 -12.43 -32.79 -15.18
C ALA A 79 -11.43 -32.92 -16.35
N ALA A 80 -11.54 -32.06 -17.36
CA ALA A 80 -10.64 -32.03 -18.52
C ALA A 80 -9.48 -31.05 -18.34
N GLY A 81 -9.66 -30.00 -17.53
CA GLY A 81 -8.69 -28.93 -17.32
C GLY A 81 -8.44 -28.08 -18.58
N LEU A 82 -7.51 -27.12 -18.48
CA LEU A 82 -7.07 -26.35 -19.64
C LEU A 82 -5.94 -27.08 -20.37
N SER A 83 -6.05 -27.22 -21.69
CA SER A 83 -4.93 -27.73 -22.49
C SER A 83 -3.77 -26.72 -22.48
N ARG A 84 -2.53 -27.20 -22.55
CA ARG A 84 -1.34 -26.35 -22.64
C ARG A 84 -1.40 -25.37 -23.83
N ALA A 85 -2.02 -25.79 -24.94
CA ALA A 85 -2.24 -24.92 -26.10
C ALA A 85 -3.26 -23.80 -25.81
N ALA A 86 -4.28 -24.05 -24.99
CA ALA A 86 -5.26 -23.05 -24.56
C ALA A 86 -4.67 -22.06 -23.56
N VAL A 87 -3.87 -22.55 -22.60
CA VAL A 87 -3.12 -21.69 -21.67
C VAL A 87 -2.18 -20.77 -22.44
N GLN A 88 -1.39 -21.34 -23.36
CA GLN A 88 -0.44 -20.56 -24.18
C GLN A 88 -1.16 -19.51 -25.04
N ALA A 89 -2.23 -19.88 -25.75
CA ALA A 89 -2.99 -18.93 -26.57
C ALA A 89 -3.62 -17.80 -25.74
N ALA A 90 -4.05 -18.10 -24.52
CA ALA A 90 -4.63 -17.10 -23.62
C ALA A 90 -3.58 -16.15 -23.05
N LEU A 91 -2.39 -16.64 -22.69
CA LEU A 91 -1.28 -15.81 -22.24
C LEU A 91 -0.71 -14.94 -23.37
N GLU A 92 -0.60 -15.47 -24.59
CA GLU A 92 -0.19 -14.71 -25.77
C GLU A 92 -1.16 -13.55 -26.08
N ALA A 93 -2.47 -13.78 -25.93
CA ALA A 93 -3.46 -12.74 -26.08
C ALA A 93 -3.37 -11.67 -24.98
N VAL A 94 -3.09 -12.08 -23.72
CA VAL A 94 -2.86 -11.15 -22.60
C VAL A 94 -1.63 -10.28 -22.86
N GLU A 95 -0.50 -10.88 -23.22
CA GLU A 95 0.75 -10.16 -23.55
C GLU A 95 0.55 -9.16 -24.69
N ALA A 96 -0.19 -9.55 -25.73
CA ALA A 96 -0.47 -8.68 -26.87
C ALA A 96 -1.36 -7.48 -26.50
N MET A 97 -2.34 -7.68 -25.60
CA MET A 97 -3.15 -6.58 -25.07
C MET A 97 -2.34 -5.66 -24.15
N GLU A 98 -1.44 -6.19 -23.32
CA GLU A 98 -0.52 -5.39 -22.50
C GLU A 98 0.41 -4.52 -23.37
N ALA A 99 0.92 -5.07 -24.47
CA ALA A 99 1.73 -4.34 -25.43
C ALA A 99 0.95 -3.20 -26.11
N ALA A 100 -0.33 -3.42 -26.45
CA ALA A 100 -1.19 -2.38 -27.01
C ALA A 100 -1.51 -1.26 -25.99
N LEU A 101 -1.73 -1.62 -24.72
CA LEU A 101 -1.89 -0.64 -23.63
C LEU A 101 -0.60 0.16 -23.41
N ALA A 102 0.58 -0.47 -23.50
CA ALA A 102 1.86 0.23 -23.42
C ALA A 102 2.08 1.21 -24.59
N SER A 103 1.64 0.86 -25.81
CA SER A 103 1.63 1.78 -26.96
C SER A 103 0.75 3.00 -26.69
N GLY A 104 -0.45 2.80 -26.13
CA GLY A 104 -1.36 3.90 -25.79
C GLY A 104 -0.84 4.81 -24.68
N ASP A 105 -0.13 4.27 -23.69
CA ASP A 105 0.54 5.08 -22.65
C ASP A 105 1.65 5.98 -23.21
N ALA A 106 2.31 5.51 -24.27
CA ALA A 106 3.28 6.31 -25.03
C ALA A 106 2.63 7.34 -25.97
N GLY A 107 1.29 7.48 -25.94
CA GLY A 107 0.52 8.34 -26.84
C GLY A 107 0.39 7.80 -28.27
N GLY A 108 0.75 6.53 -28.48
CA GLY A 108 0.63 5.82 -29.74
C GLY A 108 -0.78 5.32 -30.03
N VAL A 109 -0.93 4.62 -31.15
CA VAL A 109 -2.20 3.97 -31.52
C VAL A 109 -2.35 2.68 -30.71
N VAL A 110 -3.54 2.48 -30.15
CA VAL A 110 -3.90 1.30 -29.34
C VAL A 110 -4.43 0.24 -30.29
N GLU A 111 -3.52 -0.44 -30.96
CA GLU A 111 -3.78 -1.53 -31.89
C GLU A 111 -2.98 -2.76 -31.46
N VAL A 112 -3.58 -3.93 -31.59
CA VAL A 112 -2.93 -5.19 -31.25
C VAL A 112 -2.36 -5.82 -32.52
N PRO A 113 -1.01 -5.97 -32.62
CA PRO A 113 -0.40 -6.59 -33.79
C PRO A 113 -0.93 -8.02 -33.99
N ALA A 114 -1.29 -8.35 -35.23
CA ALA A 114 -1.79 -9.69 -35.60
C ALA A 114 -3.02 -10.17 -34.78
N VAL A 115 -3.92 -9.24 -34.41
CA VAL A 115 -5.16 -9.55 -33.67
C VAL A 115 -5.95 -10.72 -34.25
N ASP A 116 -6.06 -10.84 -35.57
CA ASP A 116 -6.79 -11.93 -36.22
C ASP A 116 -6.12 -13.31 -35.99
N ALA A 117 -4.80 -13.37 -35.92
CA ALA A 117 -4.07 -14.61 -35.62
C ALA A 117 -4.27 -15.05 -34.16
N LEU A 118 -4.28 -14.08 -33.23
CA LEU A 118 -4.57 -14.31 -31.81
C LEU A 118 -6.02 -14.79 -31.59
N LEU A 119 -6.98 -14.17 -32.28
CA LEU A 119 -8.39 -14.60 -32.25
C LEU A 119 -8.57 -16.03 -32.79
N VAL A 120 -7.86 -16.39 -33.86
CA VAL A 120 -7.85 -17.76 -34.39
C VAL A 120 -7.20 -18.72 -33.40
N GLY A 121 -6.10 -18.35 -32.74
CA GLY A 121 -5.43 -19.15 -31.72
C GLY A 121 -6.35 -19.47 -30.53
N LEU A 122 -7.01 -18.45 -29.98
CA LEU A 122 -8.00 -18.61 -28.90
C LEU A 122 -9.18 -19.48 -29.32
N GLY A 123 -9.70 -19.29 -30.54
CA GLY A 123 -10.83 -20.04 -31.08
C GLY A 123 -10.49 -21.49 -31.49
N ALA A 124 -9.23 -21.79 -31.83
CA ALA A 124 -8.76 -23.14 -32.13
C ALA A 124 -8.47 -23.94 -30.85
N ALA A 125 -7.86 -23.31 -29.84
CA ALA A 125 -7.55 -23.96 -28.59
C ALA A 125 -8.80 -24.30 -27.75
N ALA A 126 -9.86 -23.48 -27.84
CA ALA A 126 -11.17 -23.78 -27.24
C ALA A 126 -11.84 -25.04 -27.83
N ARG A 127 -11.50 -25.42 -29.07
CA ARG A 127 -12.04 -26.61 -29.75
C ARG A 127 -11.24 -27.88 -29.44
N ILE A 128 -9.97 -27.76 -29.09
CA ILE A 128 -9.10 -28.91 -28.75
C ILE A 128 -9.44 -29.50 -27.38
N GLY A 129 -10.14 -28.76 -26.51
CA GLY A 129 -10.72 -29.26 -25.26
C GLY A 129 -11.93 -30.18 -25.42
N GLN A 130 -12.43 -30.41 -26.64
CA GLN A 130 -13.56 -31.29 -26.92
C GLN A 130 -13.13 -32.55 -27.72
N GLY A 131 -12.27 -33.39 -27.11
CA GLY A 131 -11.97 -34.80 -27.42
C GLY A 131 -11.12 -35.11 -28.68
N PRO A 132 -10.64 -36.37 -28.90
CA PRO A 132 -10.54 -37.55 -28.04
C PRO A 132 -9.08 -37.96 -27.73
N GLY A 133 -8.80 -38.55 -26.56
CA GLY A 133 -7.43 -38.91 -26.17
C GLY A 133 -7.32 -40.13 -25.27
N THR A 134 -7.59 -41.31 -25.82
CA THR A 134 -7.03 -42.57 -25.34
C THR A 134 -5.54 -42.65 -25.66
N ALA A 135 -4.81 -43.39 -24.82
CA ALA A 135 -3.44 -43.90 -24.98
C ALA A 135 -2.26 -43.03 -24.49
N ALA A 136 -1.91 -43.20 -23.20
CA ALA A 136 -0.64 -43.80 -22.81
C ALA A 136 -0.72 -44.30 -21.35
N ARG A 137 -0.47 -45.60 -21.17
CA ARG A 137 -0.20 -46.29 -19.90
C ARG A 137 1.13 -45.76 -19.33
N ASP A 138 1.44 -45.76 -18.03
CA ASP A 138 1.38 -46.87 -17.08
C ASP A 138 1.57 -46.38 -15.62
N GLU A 139 1.32 -47.33 -14.72
CA GLU A 139 1.65 -47.42 -13.28
C GLU A 139 0.57 -47.06 -12.24
N ALA A 140 0.19 -48.16 -11.58
CA ALA A 140 -0.85 -48.35 -10.60
C ALA A 140 -0.49 -47.82 -9.21
N THR A 141 -1.48 -47.40 -8.43
CA THR A 141 -1.79 -48.03 -7.12
C THR A 141 -3.26 -47.76 -6.73
N LEU A 142 -3.86 -48.77 -6.08
CA LEU A 142 -5.27 -48.99 -5.72
C LEU A 142 -5.96 -47.88 -4.89
N GLY A 143 -7.28 -47.73 -5.08
CA GLY A 143 -8.19 -46.83 -4.35
C GLY A 143 -8.49 -47.23 -2.88
N PRO A 144 -9.44 -46.55 -2.22
CA PRO A 144 -10.87 -46.76 -2.55
C PRO A 144 -11.69 -45.47 -2.70
N THR A 145 -12.42 -45.35 -3.82
CA THR A 145 -13.45 -44.34 -4.09
C THR A 145 -14.84 -44.94 -3.89
N GLY A 146 -15.39 -44.87 -2.68
CA GLY A 146 -16.79 -45.21 -2.38
C GLY A 146 -17.67 -44.01 -2.05
N ALA A 147 -17.08 -42.89 -1.59
CA ALA A 147 -17.83 -41.70 -1.16
C ALA A 147 -18.07 -40.67 -2.28
N ALA A 148 -17.22 -40.66 -3.32
CA ALA A 148 -17.30 -39.68 -4.40
C ALA A 148 -18.48 -39.94 -5.35
N ALA A 149 -18.79 -41.20 -5.65
CA ALA A 149 -19.89 -41.56 -6.55
C ALA A 149 -21.26 -41.17 -5.97
N ALA A 150 -21.46 -41.34 -4.66
CA ALA A 150 -22.72 -40.98 -3.99
C ALA A 150 -22.94 -39.45 -3.88
N SER A 151 -21.88 -38.63 -3.88
CA SER A 151 -22.01 -37.17 -3.88
C SER A 151 -22.32 -36.60 -5.27
N ALA A 152 -21.85 -37.25 -6.34
CA ALA A 152 -22.11 -36.83 -7.71
C ALA A 152 -23.58 -37.03 -8.11
N ASP A 153 -24.19 -38.16 -7.75
CA ASP A 153 -25.61 -38.44 -8.03
C ASP A 153 -26.57 -37.49 -7.31
N VAL A 154 -26.18 -37.01 -6.11
CA VAL A 154 -26.98 -36.11 -5.29
C VAL A 154 -26.96 -34.67 -5.84
N LEU A 155 -25.81 -34.19 -6.32
CA LEU A 155 -25.70 -32.86 -6.94
C LEU A 155 -26.40 -32.83 -8.30
N ALA A 156 -26.22 -33.88 -9.12
CA ALA A 156 -26.91 -34.02 -10.40
C ALA A 156 -28.44 -34.09 -10.24
N GLY A 157 -28.92 -34.76 -9.18
CA GLY A 157 -30.34 -34.78 -8.82
C GLY A 157 -30.88 -33.40 -8.44
N MET A 158 -30.07 -32.56 -7.79
CA MET A 158 -30.46 -31.20 -7.41
C MET A 158 -30.53 -30.26 -8.62
N ASP A 159 -29.55 -30.33 -9.52
CA ASP A 159 -29.55 -29.55 -10.76
C ASP A 159 -30.76 -29.91 -11.64
N ALA A 160 -31.17 -31.19 -11.65
CA ALA A 160 -32.37 -31.64 -12.36
C ALA A 160 -33.68 -31.06 -11.76
N LEU A 161 -33.74 -30.81 -10.45
CA LEU A 161 -34.91 -30.18 -9.81
C LEU A 161 -34.99 -28.69 -10.11
N GLU A 162 -33.85 -27.99 -10.12
CA GLU A 162 -33.77 -26.56 -10.50
C GLU A 162 -34.17 -26.37 -11.97
N ALA A 163 -33.66 -27.22 -12.87
CA ALA A 163 -34.04 -27.21 -14.28
C ALA A 163 -35.54 -27.51 -14.50
N ALA A 164 -36.12 -28.42 -13.71
CA ALA A 164 -37.55 -28.70 -13.78
C ALA A 164 -38.41 -27.50 -13.32
N LEU A 165 -37.98 -26.77 -12.29
CA LEU A 165 -38.67 -25.54 -11.85
C LEU A 165 -38.60 -24.46 -12.95
N GLU A 166 -37.45 -24.28 -13.59
CA GLU A 166 -37.28 -23.33 -14.69
C GLU A 166 -38.20 -23.68 -15.87
N GLN A 167 -38.29 -24.95 -16.24
CA GLN A 167 -39.24 -25.42 -17.26
C GLN A 167 -40.70 -25.16 -16.88
N LEU A 168 -41.09 -25.36 -15.62
CA LEU A 168 -42.46 -25.10 -15.16
C LEU A 168 -42.82 -23.62 -15.12
N CYS A 169 -41.82 -22.73 -15.04
CA CYS A 169 -41.99 -21.29 -15.17
C CYS A 169 -42.21 -20.83 -16.62
N ALA A 170 -41.86 -21.66 -17.61
CA ALA A 170 -42.16 -21.42 -19.02
C ALA A 170 -43.61 -21.82 -19.37
N PRO A 171 -44.22 -21.20 -20.40
CA PRO A 171 -45.51 -21.65 -20.91
C PRO A 171 -45.38 -23.05 -21.50
N LEU A 172 -46.01 -24.03 -20.84
CA LEU A 172 -46.01 -25.45 -21.20
C LEU A 172 -47.44 -25.95 -21.36
N GLU A 173 -47.65 -26.84 -22.33
CA GLU A 173 -48.92 -27.58 -22.48
C GLU A 173 -49.26 -28.36 -21.18
N PRO A 174 -50.55 -28.49 -20.81
CA PRO A 174 -50.94 -29.09 -19.53
C PRO A 174 -50.38 -30.49 -19.28
N ASP A 175 -50.25 -31.32 -20.32
CA ASP A 175 -49.70 -32.67 -20.22
C ASP A 175 -48.18 -32.68 -20.06
N ALA A 176 -47.48 -31.75 -20.72
CA ALA A 176 -46.03 -31.58 -20.56
C ALA A 176 -45.69 -31.04 -19.16
N ARG A 177 -46.49 -30.10 -18.66
CA ARG A 177 -46.38 -29.57 -17.28
C ARG A 177 -46.55 -30.68 -16.24
N ARG A 178 -47.57 -31.54 -16.40
CA ARG A 178 -47.79 -32.71 -15.54
C ARG A 178 -46.62 -33.70 -15.56
N ALA A 179 -46.06 -33.96 -16.74
CA ALA A 179 -44.94 -34.88 -16.90
C ALA A 179 -43.65 -34.35 -16.22
N VAL A 180 -43.32 -33.07 -16.43
CA VAL A 180 -42.15 -32.42 -15.83
C VAL A 180 -42.28 -32.35 -14.31
N ALA A 181 -43.43 -31.89 -13.81
CA ALA A 181 -43.69 -31.79 -12.37
C ALA A 181 -43.71 -33.17 -11.68
N GLY A 182 -44.33 -34.18 -12.28
CA GLY A 182 -44.33 -35.55 -11.75
C GLY A 182 -42.96 -36.23 -11.81
N GLY A 183 -42.12 -35.90 -12.81
CA GLY A 183 -40.72 -36.32 -12.88
C GLY A 183 -39.89 -35.72 -11.73
N ALA A 184 -40.02 -34.42 -11.52
CA ALA A 184 -39.33 -33.68 -10.46
C ALA A 184 -39.75 -34.15 -9.06
N ALA A 185 -41.04 -34.40 -8.82
CA ALA A 185 -41.52 -34.94 -7.54
C ALA A 185 -40.87 -36.28 -7.18
N ARG A 186 -40.74 -37.19 -8.16
CA ARG A 186 -40.04 -38.47 -7.97
C ARG A 186 -38.54 -38.29 -7.72
N GLY A 187 -37.90 -37.36 -8.42
CA GLY A 187 -36.50 -37.00 -8.20
C GLY A 187 -36.23 -36.47 -6.79
N ALA A 188 -37.10 -35.59 -6.29
CA ALA A 188 -37.03 -35.05 -4.94
C ALA A 188 -37.28 -36.13 -3.86
N LEU A 189 -38.21 -37.05 -4.08
CA LEU A 189 -38.40 -38.20 -3.17
C LEU A 189 -37.21 -39.16 -3.15
N HIS A 190 -36.55 -39.35 -4.30
CA HIS A 190 -35.34 -40.16 -4.38
C HIS A 190 -34.19 -39.51 -3.59
N LEU A 191 -34.00 -38.19 -3.75
CA LEU A 191 -33.07 -37.39 -2.94
C LEU A 191 -33.38 -37.49 -1.44
N ALA A 192 -34.66 -37.46 -1.06
CA ALA A 192 -35.06 -37.61 0.34
C ALA A 192 -34.76 -38.98 0.94
N ALA A 193 -34.66 -40.03 0.12
CA ALA A 193 -34.31 -41.38 0.56
C ALA A 193 -32.79 -41.55 0.78
N LEU A 194 -31.98 -40.73 0.11
CA LEU A 194 -30.51 -40.79 0.14
C LEU A 194 -29.89 -39.80 1.13
N ALA A 195 -30.65 -38.81 1.61
CA ALA A 195 -30.13 -37.69 2.40
C ALA A 195 -30.37 -37.83 3.92
N ALA A 196 -29.55 -37.13 4.71
CA ALA A 196 -29.69 -37.07 6.18
C ALA A 196 -31.06 -36.47 6.59
N PRO A 197 -31.58 -36.74 7.81
CA PRO A 197 -32.97 -36.44 8.19
C PRO A 197 -33.44 -35.00 7.95
N GLY A 198 -32.56 -34.01 8.17
CA GLY A 198 -32.87 -32.59 7.92
C GLY A 198 -33.00 -32.23 6.44
N VAL A 199 -32.15 -32.81 5.59
CA VAL A 199 -32.16 -32.65 4.13
C VAL A 199 -33.32 -33.46 3.52
N ALA A 200 -33.60 -34.64 4.06
CA ALA A 200 -34.73 -35.47 3.66
C ALA A 200 -36.08 -34.79 3.89
N ALA A 201 -36.22 -33.98 4.95
CA ALA A 201 -37.44 -33.21 5.21
C ALA A 201 -37.64 -32.08 4.17
N LEU A 202 -36.57 -31.39 3.79
CA LEU A 202 -36.57 -30.37 2.74
C LEU A 202 -36.93 -30.96 1.37
N ALA A 203 -36.30 -32.09 1.02
CA ALA A 203 -36.56 -32.78 -0.24
C ALA A 203 -38.00 -33.33 -0.35
N ARG A 204 -38.61 -33.79 0.75
CA ARG A 204 -40.03 -34.18 0.75
C ARG A 204 -40.98 -33.00 0.53
N ARG A 205 -40.71 -31.85 1.16
CA ARG A 205 -41.51 -30.64 0.91
C ARG A 205 -41.43 -30.18 -0.54
N ALA A 206 -40.24 -30.23 -1.14
CA ALA A 206 -40.07 -29.95 -2.56
C ALA A 206 -40.90 -30.93 -3.43
N ALA A 207 -40.91 -32.22 -3.10
CA ALA A 207 -41.71 -33.22 -3.82
C ALA A 207 -43.23 -32.97 -3.72
N ASP A 208 -43.73 -32.60 -2.53
CA ASP A 208 -45.14 -32.27 -2.32
C ASP A 208 -45.54 -31.03 -3.14
N ALA A 209 -44.68 -30.01 -3.17
CA ALA A 209 -44.90 -28.81 -3.95
C ALA A 209 -44.87 -29.07 -5.48
N PHE A 210 -43.96 -29.92 -5.97
CA PHE A 210 -43.98 -30.37 -7.37
C PHE A 210 -45.24 -31.17 -7.70
N THR A 211 -45.76 -31.98 -6.76
CA THR A 211 -47.00 -32.75 -6.95
C THR A 211 -48.22 -31.81 -7.08
N LEU A 212 -48.31 -30.78 -6.23
CA LEU A 212 -49.36 -29.76 -6.33
C LEU A 212 -49.29 -28.97 -7.65
N LEU A 213 -48.08 -28.72 -8.16
CA LEU A 213 -47.88 -28.08 -9.46
C LEU A 213 -48.30 -28.98 -10.65
N ALA A 214 -48.26 -30.31 -10.47
CA ALA A 214 -48.74 -31.26 -11.47
C ALA A 214 -50.28 -31.32 -11.52
N GLU A 215 -50.95 -31.28 -10.37
CA GLU A 215 -52.42 -31.38 -10.29
C GLU A 215 -53.13 -30.16 -10.88
N GLY A 216 -52.51 -28.98 -10.79
CA GLY A 216 -53.01 -27.73 -11.35
C GLY A 216 -54.19 -27.15 -10.55
N GLY A 217 -54.19 -25.83 -10.34
CA GLY A 217 -55.22 -25.16 -9.55
C GLY A 217 -54.87 -23.71 -9.21
N PRO A 218 -55.77 -22.98 -8.52
CA PRO A 218 -55.57 -21.58 -8.17
C PRO A 218 -54.38 -21.33 -7.22
N ASP A 219 -53.92 -22.36 -6.50
CA ASP A 219 -52.79 -22.27 -5.57
C ASP A 219 -51.41 -22.55 -6.23
N ALA A 220 -51.37 -22.93 -7.51
CA ALA A 220 -50.12 -23.23 -8.22
C ALA A 220 -49.07 -22.10 -8.17
N PRO A 221 -49.43 -20.80 -8.31
CA PRO A 221 -48.43 -19.72 -8.24
C PRO A 221 -47.78 -19.57 -6.85
N ARG A 222 -48.55 -19.85 -5.78
CA ARG A 222 -48.03 -19.83 -4.41
C ARG A 222 -47.12 -21.02 -4.14
N ALA A 223 -47.48 -22.20 -4.67
CA ALA A 223 -46.65 -23.39 -4.60
C ALA A 223 -45.31 -23.21 -5.34
N THR A 224 -45.29 -22.54 -6.50
CA THR A 224 -44.05 -22.22 -7.23
C THR A 224 -43.10 -21.33 -6.42
N ALA A 225 -43.63 -20.30 -5.76
CA ALA A 225 -42.81 -19.38 -4.96
C ALA A 225 -42.24 -20.05 -3.70
N ALA A 226 -43.03 -20.90 -3.02
CA ALA A 226 -42.56 -21.68 -1.89
C ALA A 226 -41.49 -22.71 -2.29
N LEU A 227 -41.68 -23.36 -3.44
CA LEU A 227 -40.77 -24.36 -3.99
C LEU A 227 -39.40 -23.77 -4.35
N ALA A 228 -39.35 -22.55 -4.91
CA ALA A 228 -38.08 -21.88 -5.19
C ALA A 228 -37.25 -21.66 -3.91
N GLY A 229 -37.90 -21.28 -2.80
CA GLY A 229 -37.25 -21.15 -1.50
C GLY A 229 -36.77 -22.49 -0.94
N ASP A 230 -37.64 -23.51 -0.96
CA ASP A 230 -37.29 -24.85 -0.47
C ASP A 230 -36.13 -25.49 -1.27
N LEU A 231 -36.00 -25.21 -2.57
CA LEU A 231 -34.88 -25.70 -3.40
C LEU A 231 -33.56 -24.97 -3.08
N ILE A 232 -33.58 -23.66 -2.80
CA ILE A 232 -32.39 -22.92 -2.36
C ILE A 232 -31.91 -23.46 -1.01
N ASP A 233 -32.83 -23.64 -0.06
CA ASP A 233 -32.52 -24.20 1.26
C ASP A 233 -32.01 -25.65 1.14
N LEU A 234 -32.56 -26.44 0.23
CA LEU A 234 -32.12 -27.80 -0.05
C LEU A 234 -30.70 -27.84 -0.66
N ARG A 235 -30.39 -26.95 -1.62
CA ARG A 235 -29.07 -26.79 -2.23
C ARG A 235 -28.02 -26.43 -1.19
N GLU A 236 -28.33 -25.44 -0.34
CA GLU A 236 -27.44 -25.05 0.75
C GLU A 236 -27.25 -26.17 1.78
N ALA A 237 -28.32 -26.90 2.11
CA ALA A 237 -28.24 -27.99 3.06
C ALA A 237 -27.43 -29.18 2.51
N LEU A 238 -27.55 -29.49 1.21
CA LEU A 238 -26.74 -30.49 0.51
C LEU A 238 -25.27 -30.09 0.42
N ALA A 239 -24.98 -28.81 0.17
CA ALA A 239 -23.61 -28.29 0.14
C ALA A 239 -22.92 -28.33 1.53
N ARG A 240 -23.71 -28.38 2.61
CA ARG A 240 -23.20 -28.38 4.01
C ARG A 240 -23.16 -29.76 4.66
N ALA A 241 -23.84 -30.77 4.12
CA ALA A 241 -23.93 -32.10 4.74
C ALA A 241 -22.94 -33.10 4.09
N PRO A 242 -22.06 -33.77 4.86
CA PRO A 242 -21.33 -34.92 4.33
C PRO A 242 -22.29 -36.10 4.12
N VAL A 243 -22.24 -36.73 2.94
CA VAL A 243 -23.00 -37.95 2.62
C VAL A 243 -22.64 -39.04 3.63
N ALA A 244 -23.62 -39.50 4.40
CA ALA A 244 -23.41 -40.58 5.36
C ALA A 244 -23.25 -41.92 4.61
N PRO A 245 -22.24 -42.75 4.94
CA PRO A 245 -22.22 -44.13 4.46
C PRO A 245 -23.30 -44.95 5.18
N ALA A 246 -23.83 -45.95 4.48
CA ALA A 246 -24.78 -46.93 5.01
C ALA A 246 -24.25 -47.61 6.30
N PRO A 247 -25.13 -48.03 7.23
CA PRO A 247 -24.75 -48.31 8.60
C PRO A 247 -23.95 -49.62 8.71
N ALA A 248 -22.73 -49.52 9.23
CA ALA A 248 -22.00 -50.62 9.84
C ALA A 248 -21.87 -50.37 11.35
N GLU A 249 -22.03 -51.45 12.12
CA GLU A 249 -22.39 -51.50 13.54
C GLU A 249 -21.54 -50.63 14.48
N ALA A 250 -22.25 -49.92 15.37
CA ALA A 250 -21.67 -49.06 16.40
C ALA A 250 -21.13 -49.88 17.59
N GLY A 251 -19.83 -49.71 17.87
CA GLY A 251 -19.27 -49.93 19.21
C GLY A 251 -19.35 -48.64 20.05
N PRO A 252 -19.68 -48.71 21.35
CA PRO A 252 -20.02 -47.52 22.13
C PRO A 252 -18.78 -46.94 22.81
N THR A 253 -18.16 -45.91 22.24
CA THR A 253 -17.36 -44.95 23.04
C THR A 253 -17.23 -43.63 22.30
N GLY A 254 -17.80 -42.56 22.85
CA GLY A 254 -17.69 -41.22 22.25
C GLY A 254 -18.79 -40.23 22.60
N ALA A 255 -19.70 -40.53 23.53
CA ALA A 255 -20.72 -39.61 24.01
C ALA A 255 -20.19 -38.47 24.93
N ALA A 256 -18.90 -38.14 24.87
CA ALA A 256 -18.29 -37.14 25.75
C ALA A 256 -17.78 -35.87 25.03
N ALA A 257 -17.77 -35.81 23.70
CA ALA A 257 -17.20 -34.66 22.97
C ALA A 257 -18.24 -33.61 22.50
N ALA A 258 -19.55 -33.90 22.54
CA ALA A 258 -20.57 -33.01 21.97
C ALA A 258 -21.11 -31.93 22.93
N ALA A 259 -20.63 -31.87 24.18
CA ALA A 259 -21.20 -30.99 25.21
C ALA A 259 -20.47 -29.66 25.46
N LYS A 260 -19.44 -29.29 24.66
CA LYS A 260 -18.67 -28.04 24.88
C LYS A 260 -18.74 -26.98 23.77
N ALA A 261 -19.58 -27.17 22.74
CA ALA A 261 -19.70 -26.24 21.60
C ALA A 261 -20.92 -25.29 21.71
N ARG A 262 -21.11 -24.64 22.86
CA ARG A 262 -21.95 -23.43 22.98
C ARG A 262 -21.06 -22.28 23.46
N GLY A 263 -20.38 -21.67 22.51
CA GLY A 263 -19.57 -20.46 22.70
C GLY A 263 -19.02 -20.03 21.34
N GLU A 264 -19.59 -18.93 20.82
CA GLU A 264 -19.18 -18.18 19.61
C GLU A 264 -19.23 -18.90 18.26
N ARG A 265 -20.21 -18.50 17.42
CA ARG A 265 -20.28 -18.87 16.00
C ARG A 265 -19.26 -18.02 15.24
N SER A 266 -18.21 -18.62 14.69
CA SER A 266 -17.25 -17.91 13.82
C SER A 266 -17.79 -17.80 12.39
N ILE A 267 -17.91 -16.59 11.86
CA ILE A 267 -18.25 -16.33 10.45
C ILE A 267 -16.94 -16.10 9.68
N ARG A 268 -16.74 -16.80 8.56
CA ARG A 268 -15.58 -16.58 7.67
C ARG A 268 -15.93 -15.47 6.69
N VAL A 269 -15.12 -14.40 6.65
CA VAL A 269 -15.26 -13.27 5.75
C VAL A 269 -14.04 -13.19 4.85
N LEU A 270 -14.22 -12.89 3.56
CA LEU A 270 -13.10 -12.67 2.64
C LEU A 270 -12.35 -11.39 3.00
N ALA A 271 -11.01 -11.42 2.92
CA ALA A 271 -10.18 -10.26 3.23
C ALA A 271 -10.50 -9.07 2.33
N SER A 272 -10.75 -9.31 1.03
CA SER A 272 -11.15 -8.28 0.06
C SER A 272 -12.45 -7.58 0.43
N THR A 273 -13.39 -8.27 1.09
CA THR A 273 -14.62 -7.67 1.60
C THR A 273 -14.33 -6.70 2.74
N LEU A 274 -13.47 -7.09 3.69
CA LEU A 274 -13.06 -6.20 4.78
C LEU A 274 -12.28 -4.98 4.26
N ASP A 275 -11.41 -5.18 3.28
CA ASP A 275 -10.66 -4.08 2.65
C ASP A 275 -11.59 -3.13 1.88
N SER A 276 -12.58 -3.66 1.16
CA SER A 276 -13.58 -2.84 0.46
C SER A 276 -14.42 -2.02 1.44
N ILE A 277 -14.83 -2.62 2.55
CA ILE A 277 -15.56 -1.92 3.60
C ILE A 277 -14.66 -0.82 4.21
N GLY A 278 -13.39 -1.13 4.50
CA GLY A 278 -12.41 -0.15 4.98
C GLY A 278 -12.30 1.08 4.06
N ARG A 279 -12.15 0.87 2.74
CA ARG A 279 -12.11 1.96 1.75
C ARG A 279 -13.40 2.79 1.72
N GLN A 280 -14.57 2.15 1.84
CA GLN A 280 -15.85 2.87 1.90
C GLN A 280 -15.95 3.74 3.16
N PHE A 281 -15.42 3.28 4.30
CA PHE A 281 -15.35 4.08 5.53
C PHE A 281 -14.40 5.27 5.40
N GLU A 282 -13.26 5.10 4.73
CA GLU A 282 -12.33 6.21 4.47
C GLU A 282 -12.99 7.31 3.63
N LEU A 283 -13.71 6.94 2.57
CA LEU A 283 -14.46 7.88 1.74
C LEU A 283 -15.59 8.57 2.52
N LEU A 284 -16.29 7.83 3.37
CA LEU A 284 -17.35 8.38 4.23
C LEU A 284 -16.77 9.39 5.23
N ALA A 285 -15.68 9.04 5.91
CA ALA A 285 -14.99 9.92 6.85
C ALA A 285 -14.54 11.23 6.18
N LEU A 286 -14.01 11.16 4.94
CA LEU A 286 -13.65 12.35 4.17
C LEU A 286 -14.87 13.21 3.82
N ALA A 287 -15.99 12.58 3.43
CA ALA A 287 -17.24 13.28 3.12
C ALA A 287 -17.82 13.98 4.37
N GLU A 288 -17.76 13.32 5.53
CA GLU A 288 -18.16 13.87 6.83
C GLU A 288 -17.28 15.05 7.24
N ALA A 289 -15.96 14.92 7.12
CA ALA A 289 -15.03 16.01 7.42
C ALA A 289 -15.31 17.26 6.58
N ARG A 290 -15.60 17.09 5.28
CA ARG A 290 -16.01 18.19 4.40
C ARG A 290 -17.34 18.82 4.82
N ARG A 291 -18.32 18.03 5.30
CA ARG A 291 -19.59 18.57 5.83
C ARG A 291 -19.35 19.37 7.12
N ALA A 292 -18.56 18.83 8.05
CA ALA A 292 -18.22 19.51 9.29
C ALA A 292 -17.50 20.85 9.05
N ARG A 293 -16.59 20.89 8.06
CA ARG A 293 -15.92 22.12 7.65
C ARG A 293 -16.91 23.16 7.09
N ARG A 294 -17.78 22.76 6.16
CA ARG A 294 -18.81 23.66 5.62
C ARG A 294 -19.72 24.20 6.72
N ALA A 295 -20.10 23.38 7.69
CA ALA A 295 -20.88 23.82 8.84
C ALA A 295 -20.14 24.90 9.65
N ARG A 296 -18.85 24.69 9.96
CA ARG A 296 -18.00 25.70 10.64
C ARG A 296 -17.87 27.00 9.82
N ASP A 297 -17.66 26.91 8.51
CA ASP A 297 -17.55 28.08 7.64
C ASP A 297 -18.85 28.89 7.63
N VAL A 298 -20.02 28.23 7.56
CA VAL A 298 -21.34 28.90 7.65
C VAL A 298 -21.52 29.57 9.02
N LEU A 299 -21.07 28.92 10.09
CA LEU A 299 -21.14 29.47 11.45
C LEU A 299 -20.28 30.74 11.58
N GLY A 300 -19.06 30.72 11.07
CA GLY A 300 -18.17 31.89 11.01
C GLY A 300 -18.75 33.04 10.17
N HIS A 301 -19.37 32.74 9.02
CA HIS A 301 -20.07 33.76 8.23
C HIS A 301 -21.28 34.34 8.97
N ALA A 302 -22.06 33.51 9.68
CA ALA A 302 -23.21 33.97 10.46
C ALA A 302 -22.78 34.90 11.61
N GLU A 303 -21.61 34.66 12.23
CA GLU A 303 -21.01 35.53 13.23
C GLU A 303 -20.52 36.85 12.63
N ALA A 304 -19.85 36.80 11.47
CA ALA A 304 -19.41 38.00 10.75
C ALA A 304 -20.61 38.90 10.35
N VAL A 305 -21.71 38.30 9.87
CA VAL A 305 -22.96 39.03 9.57
C VAL A 305 -23.54 39.65 10.85
N ARG A 306 -23.52 38.94 11.98
CA ARG A 306 -23.93 39.50 13.28
C ARG A 306 -23.09 40.71 13.67
N GLY A 307 -21.77 40.66 13.50
CA GLY A 307 -20.87 41.79 13.76
C GLY A 307 -21.10 42.98 12.83
N ALA A 308 -21.36 42.73 11.54
CA ALA A 308 -21.71 43.76 10.57
C ALA A 308 -23.05 44.44 10.92
N LEU A 309 -24.06 43.66 11.34
CA LEU A 309 -25.35 44.19 11.80
C LEU A 309 -25.22 45.04 13.05
N GLN A 310 -24.38 44.66 14.01
CA GLN A 310 -24.09 45.49 15.18
C GLN A 310 -23.49 46.84 14.77
N SER A 311 -22.53 46.82 13.84
CA SER A 311 -21.90 48.03 13.30
C SER A 311 -22.91 48.93 12.58
N LEU A 312 -23.83 48.33 11.83
CA LEU A 312 -24.93 49.02 11.17
C LEU A 312 -25.90 49.64 12.19
N ASP A 313 -26.32 48.92 13.23
CA ASP A 313 -27.17 49.44 14.31
C ASP A 313 -26.50 50.62 15.06
N HIS A 314 -25.17 50.60 15.19
CA HIS A 314 -24.41 51.75 15.73
C HIS A 314 -24.42 52.95 14.77
N ALA A 315 -24.23 52.74 13.48
CA ALA A 315 -24.29 53.80 12.47
C ALA A 315 -25.70 54.41 12.40
N THR A 316 -26.75 53.59 12.39
CA THR A 316 -28.14 54.03 12.39
C THR A 316 -28.45 54.86 13.64
N ARG A 317 -27.99 54.45 14.83
CA ARG A 317 -28.14 55.25 16.07
C ARG A 317 -27.45 56.62 15.99
N ARG A 318 -26.28 56.72 15.35
CA ARG A 318 -25.60 58.01 15.14
C ARG A 318 -26.39 58.93 14.20
N LEU A 319 -26.94 58.39 13.12
CA LEU A 319 -27.78 59.15 12.18
C LEU A 319 -29.06 59.66 12.85
N ARG A 320 -29.63 58.88 13.77
CA ARG A 320 -30.77 59.32 14.61
C ARG A 320 -30.43 60.55 15.46
N GLY A 321 -29.25 60.57 16.07
CA GLY A 321 -28.78 61.74 16.82
C GLY A 321 -28.53 62.99 15.95
N ALA A 322 -28.39 62.81 14.63
CA ALA A 322 -28.15 63.88 13.67
C ALA A 322 -29.42 64.37 12.94
N GLY A 323 -30.61 63.82 13.22
CA GLY A 323 -31.89 64.31 12.69
C GLY A 323 -32.24 63.89 11.25
N ILE A 324 -31.61 62.84 10.70
CA ILE A 324 -31.90 62.34 9.34
C ILE A 324 -32.97 61.23 9.40
N GLU A 325 -34.12 61.41 8.75
CA GLU A 325 -35.28 60.48 8.84
C GLU A 325 -35.56 59.65 7.57
N THR A 326 -35.09 60.07 6.40
CA THR A 326 -35.37 59.42 5.11
C THR A 326 -34.74 58.02 5.03
N GLY A 327 -35.51 57.00 4.60
CA GLY A 327 -35.03 55.61 4.41
C GLY A 327 -34.89 54.77 5.69
N ARG A 328 -35.26 55.32 6.85
CA ARG A 328 -35.04 54.70 8.18
C ARG A 328 -35.84 53.42 8.42
N ALA A 329 -37.13 53.41 8.06
CA ALA A 329 -37.98 52.23 8.22
C ALA A 329 -37.53 51.05 7.36
N GLU A 330 -37.02 51.34 6.16
CA GLU A 330 -36.46 50.33 5.25
C GLU A 330 -35.16 49.72 5.81
N LEU A 331 -34.29 50.55 6.40
CA LEU A 331 -33.04 50.13 7.03
C LEU A 331 -33.27 49.28 8.30
N ASP A 332 -34.20 49.68 9.17
CA ASP A 332 -34.58 48.93 10.36
C ASP A 332 -35.23 47.57 9.97
N SER A 333 -36.03 47.55 8.90
CA SER A 333 -36.63 46.33 8.34
C SER A 333 -35.59 45.40 7.70
N ALA A 334 -34.64 45.94 6.93
CA ALA A 334 -33.54 45.17 6.33
C ALA A 334 -32.62 44.57 7.40
N SER A 335 -32.28 45.34 8.44
CA SER A 335 -31.46 44.87 9.57
C SER A 335 -32.15 43.74 10.35
N THR A 336 -33.47 43.83 10.51
CA THR A 336 -34.25 42.79 11.18
C THR A 336 -34.31 41.50 10.36
N ARG A 337 -34.56 41.59 9.05
CA ARG A 337 -34.51 40.44 8.15
C ARG A 337 -33.13 39.77 8.12
N LEU A 338 -32.05 40.56 8.11
CA LEU A 338 -30.69 40.04 8.16
C LEU A 338 -30.36 39.37 9.51
N ARG A 339 -30.87 39.88 10.63
CA ARG A 339 -30.75 39.22 11.95
C ARG A 339 -31.43 37.85 11.95
N GLU A 340 -32.63 37.75 11.39
CA GLU A 340 -33.37 36.49 11.30
C GLU A 340 -32.65 35.47 10.42
N VAL A 341 -32.14 35.89 9.26
CA VAL A 341 -31.33 35.04 8.38
C VAL A 341 -30.04 34.58 9.06
N ALA A 342 -29.32 35.47 9.73
CA ALA A 342 -28.10 35.11 10.46
C ALA A 342 -28.36 34.12 11.61
N ALA A 343 -29.48 34.27 12.33
CA ALA A 343 -29.90 33.34 13.37
C ALA A 343 -30.31 31.98 12.79
N ALA A 344 -31.05 31.96 11.68
CA ALA A 344 -31.44 30.74 10.99
C ALA A 344 -30.22 29.97 10.45
N LEU A 345 -29.28 30.66 9.80
CA LEU A 345 -28.01 30.08 9.34
C LEU A 345 -27.18 29.53 10.50
N GLY A 346 -27.12 30.25 11.63
CA GLY A 346 -26.43 29.78 12.82
C GLY A 346 -27.03 28.48 13.40
N ARG A 347 -28.36 28.35 13.43
CA ARG A 347 -29.02 27.11 13.88
C ARG A 347 -28.73 25.93 12.97
N VAL A 348 -28.91 26.12 11.65
CA VAL A 348 -28.64 25.07 10.65
C VAL A 348 -27.17 24.63 10.69
N ALA A 349 -26.24 25.57 10.85
CA ALA A 349 -24.82 25.25 10.98
C ALA A 349 -24.52 24.43 12.26
N LEU A 350 -25.13 24.79 13.40
CA LEU A 350 -24.93 24.09 14.66
C LEU A 350 -25.53 22.67 14.63
N GLU A 351 -26.70 22.50 14.02
CA GLU A 351 -27.34 21.20 13.80
C GLU A 351 -26.46 20.32 12.90
N ALA A 352 -26.01 20.85 11.76
CA ALA A 352 -25.09 20.14 10.86
C ALA A 352 -23.77 19.78 11.55
N GLN A 353 -23.25 20.61 12.45
CA GLN A 353 -22.05 20.30 13.24
C GLN A 353 -22.28 19.14 14.21
N ARG A 354 -23.42 19.12 14.91
CA ARG A 354 -23.80 18.04 15.84
C ARG A 354 -24.00 16.72 15.11
N GLU A 355 -24.67 16.74 13.96
CA GLU A 355 -24.85 15.56 13.12
C GLU A 355 -23.51 15.02 12.63
N ALA A 356 -22.63 15.90 12.14
CA ALA A 356 -21.30 15.50 11.71
C ALA A 356 -20.46 14.91 12.86
N GLU A 357 -20.58 15.45 14.07
CA GLU A 357 -19.89 14.91 15.24
C GLU A 357 -20.42 13.54 15.67
N ALA A 358 -21.75 13.36 15.68
CA ALA A 358 -22.38 12.08 15.96
C ALA A 358 -21.97 11.00 14.93
N GLN A 359 -21.96 11.37 13.65
CA GLN A 359 -21.50 10.49 12.56
C GLN A 359 -20.02 10.13 12.72
N ARG A 360 -19.16 11.10 13.03
CA ARG A 360 -17.73 10.86 13.29
C ARG A 360 -17.50 9.87 14.43
N LEU A 361 -18.26 9.99 15.53
CA LEU A 361 -18.18 9.05 16.66
C LEU A 361 -18.61 7.64 16.26
N ALA A 362 -19.72 7.50 15.54
CA ALA A 362 -20.19 6.21 15.02
C ALA A 362 -19.17 5.58 14.04
N GLY A 363 -18.61 6.38 13.13
CA GLY A 363 -17.55 5.97 12.21
C GLY A 363 -16.25 5.56 12.92
N THR A 364 -15.97 6.11 14.10
CA THR A 364 -14.81 5.71 14.92
C THR A 364 -15.02 4.32 15.52
N VAL A 365 -16.19 4.06 16.12
CA VAL A 365 -16.53 2.73 16.66
C VAL A 365 -16.46 1.66 15.57
N LEU A 366 -17.08 1.93 14.42
CA LEU A 366 -17.14 0.96 13.34
C LEU A 366 -15.77 0.68 12.70
N ARG A 367 -14.87 1.67 12.70
CA ARG A 367 -13.48 1.47 12.27
C ARG A 367 -12.69 0.63 13.27
N GLU A 368 -12.89 0.81 14.58
CA GLU A 368 -12.26 -0.06 15.59
C GLU A 368 -12.77 -1.51 15.46
N ASP A 369 -14.07 -1.71 15.22
CA ASP A 369 -14.63 -3.04 14.97
C ASP A 369 -14.02 -3.69 13.72
N LEU A 370 -13.92 -2.94 12.61
CA LEU A 370 -13.29 -3.42 11.38
C LEU A 370 -11.81 -3.71 11.56
N ARG A 371 -11.10 -2.86 12.31
CA ARG A 371 -9.70 -3.10 12.69
C ARG A 371 -9.61 -4.43 13.40
N GLY A 372 -10.42 -4.66 14.44
CA GLY A 372 -10.48 -5.91 15.19
C GLY A 372 -10.71 -7.14 14.32
N LEU A 373 -11.56 -7.05 13.30
CA LEU A 373 -11.83 -8.12 12.34
C LEU A 373 -10.64 -8.43 11.41
N ARG A 374 -9.79 -7.44 11.11
CA ARG A 374 -8.58 -7.60 10.26
C ARG A 374 -7.36 -8.10 11.05
N MET A 375 -7.38 -7.99 12.38
CA MET A 375 -6.24 -8.38 13.22
C MET A 375 -6.01 -9.89 13.22
N VAL A 376 -4.79 -10.35 12.95
CA VAL A 376 -4.38 -11.75 13.02
C VAL A 376 -3.20 -11.93 13.98
N PRO A 377 -3.04 -13.09 14.64
CA PRO A 377 -1.91 -13.33 15.54
C PRO A 377 -0.56 -13.32 14.79
N ALA A 378 0.47 -12.74 15.42
CA ALA A 378 1.84 -12.71 14.93
C ALA A 378 2.41 -14.13 14.70
N ALA A 379 1.90 -15.14 15.41
CA ALA A 379 2.27 -16.54 15.22
C ALA A 379 2.22 -17.01 13.75
N LEU A 380 1.34 -16.44 12.92
CA LEU A 380 1.25 -16.77 11.48
C LEU A 380 2.51 -16.44 10.68
N VAL A 381 3.30 -15.45 11.12
CA VAL A 381 4.60 -15.12 10.52
C VAL A 381 5.76 -15.77 11.28
N LEU A 382 5.62 -15.99 12.59
CA LEU A 382 6.69 -16.52 13.42
C LEU A 382 6.88 -18.04 13.31
N GLU A 383 5.80 -18.83 13.20
CA GLU A 383 5.88 -20.30 13.13
C GLU A 383 6.68 -20.82 11.91
N PRO A 384 6.50 -20.27 10.69
CA PRO A 384 7.32 -20.64 9.53
C PRO A 384 8.84 -20.43 9.74
N LEU A 385 9.26 -19.48 10.59
CA LEU A 385 10.67 -19.20 10.85
C LEU A 385 11.38 -20.42 11.47
N ARG A 386 10.69 -21.19 12.33
CA ARG A 386 11.25 -22.39 12.97
C ARG A 386 11.72 -23.42 11.95
N ARG A 387 10.92 -23.66 10.92
CA ARG A 387 11.26 -24.59 9.83
C ARG A 387 12.41 -24.02 8.99
N ALA A 388 12.34 -22.74 8.62
CA ALA A 388 13.38 -22.10 7.82
C ALA A 388 14.76 -22.11 8.51
N VAL A 389 14.83 -21.85 9.82
CA VAL A 389 16.08 -21.93 10.59
C VAL A 389 16.64 -23.34 10.56
N ARG A 390 15.80 -24.35 10.84
CA ARG A 390 16.24 -25.75 10.86
C ARG A 390 16.81 -26.19 9.51
N ASP A 391 16.14 -25.82 8.42
CA ASP A 391 16.56 -26.18 7.06
C ASP A 391 17.90 -25.52 6.69
N VAL A 392 18.10 -24.24 7.04
CA VAL A 392 19.33 -23.49 6.74
C VAL A 392 20.49 -23.93 7.63
N ALA A 393 20.23 -24.12 8.93
CA ALA A 393 21.23 -24.59 9.90
C ALA A 393 21.73 -26.00 9.53
N GLY A 394 20.83 -26.90 9.14
CA GLY A 394 21.17 -28.25 8.68
C GLY A 394 22.05 -28.24 7.42
N ARG A 395 21.77 -27.36 6.45
CA ARG A 395 22.59 -27.20 5.24
C ARG A 395 23.99 -26.65 5.53
N LEU A 396 24.13 -25.76 6.49
CA LEU A 396 25.41 -25.12 6.85
C LEU A 396 26.18 -25.89 7.93
N GLY A 397 25.63 -27.00 8.45
CA GLY A 397 26.25 -27.79 9.51
C GLY A 397 26.38 -27.04 10.84
N LYS A 398 25.45 -26.13 11.14
CA LYS A 398 25.41 -25.36 12.38
C LYS A 398 24.32 -25.88 13.31
N GLU A 399 24.60 -25.92 14.61
CA GLU A 399 23.61 -26.21 15.65
C GLU A 399 22.98 -24.88 16.09
N VAL A 400 21.67 -24.71 15.89
CA VAL A 400 20.97 -23.44 16.20
C VAL A 400 19.63 -23.72 16.87
N GLU A 401 19.37 -23.03 17.97
CA GLU A 401 18.08 -23.00 18.67
C GLU A 401 17.35 -21.67 18.39
N LEU A 402 16.12 -21.74 17.86
CA LEU A 402 15.25 -20.59 17.66
C LEU A 402 14.21 -20.49 18.79
N THR A 403 14.26 -19.39 19.54
CA THR A 403 13.24 -18.99 20.51
C THR A 403 12.33 -17.95 19.91
N VAL A 404 11.01 -18.12 20.07
CA VAL A 404 9.98 -17.22 19.55
C VAL A 404 9.07 -16.85 20.70
N GLU A 405 8.90 -15.55 20.94
CA GLU A 405 8.05 -14.97 21.99
C GLU A 405 7.09 -13.93 21.37
N GLY A 406 5.89 -13.77 21.94
CA GLY A 406 4.91 -12.78 21.48
C GLY A 406 4.05 -13.20 20.28
N GLY A 407 3.88 -14.50 20.03
CA GLY A 407 3.06 -15.01 18.91
C GLY A 407 1.57 -14.69 19.03
N GLU A 408 1.10 -14.43 20.25
CA GLU A 408 -0.26 -14.02 20.60
C GLU A 408 -0.59 -12.56 20.27
N VAL A 409 0.44 -11.71 20.07
CA VAL A 409 0.26 -10.31 19.69
C VAL A 409 -0.51 -10.25 18.37
N ARG A 410 -1.60 -9.50 18.33
CA ARG A 410 -2.41 -9.37 17.12
C ARG A 410 -1.96 -8.16 16.30
N LEU A 411 -1.79 -8.34 14.99
CA LEU A 411 -1.33 -7.34 14.03
C LEU A 411 -2.28 -7.31 12.83
N ASP A 412 -2.35 -6.19 12.12
CA ASP A 412 -3.08 -6.13 10.85
C ASP A 412 -2.51 -7.16 9.86
N ARG A 413 -3.40 -7.89 9.18
CA ARG A 413 -3.02 -8.95 8.24
C ARG A 413 -2.05 -8.47 7.16
N GLN A 414 -2.21 -7.24 6.64
CA GLN A 414 -1.32 -6.71 5.62
C GLN A 414 0.12 -6.54 6.14
N ILE A 415 0.25 -6.18 7.43
CA ILE A 415 1.55 -6.08 8.09
C ILE A 415 2.16 -7.48 8.27
N VAL A 416 1.37 -8.45 8.73
CA VAL A 416 1.83 -9.84 8.91
C VAL A 416 2.29 -10.46 7.59
N ASP A 417 1.51 -10.26 6.53
CA ASP A 417 1.84 -10.79 5.20
C ASP A 417 3.10 -10.12 4.62
N ALA A 418 3.26 -8.80 4.80
CA ALA A 418 4.43 -8.06 4.33
C ALA A 418 5.71 -8.32 5.14
N LEU A 419 5.60 -8.63 6.44
CA LEU A 419 6.76 -8.91 7.30
C LEU A 419 7.35 -10.31 7.12
N ARG A 420 6.66 -11.20 6.40
CA ARG A 420 7.08 -12.59 6.19
C ARG A 420 8.49 -12.71 5.62
N ASP A 421 8.74 -12.05 4.50
CA ASP A 421 10.03 -12.12 3.80
C ASP A 421 11.15 -11.39 4.56
N PRO A 422 10.94 -10.17 5.11
CA PRO A 422 11.92 -9.49 5.95
C PRO A 422 12.39 -10.31 7.17
N LEU A 423 11.46 -10.91 7.92
CA LEU A 423 11.81 -11.71 9.10
C LEU A 423 12.54 -13.00 8.72
N LEU A 424 12.09 -13.66 7.64
CA LEU A 424 12.82 -14.81 7.09
C LEU A 424 14.25 -14.44 6.69
N HIS A 425 14.44 -13.26 6.08
CA HIS A 425 15.75 -12.78 5.67
C HIS A 425 16.66 -12.49 6.87
N LEU A 426 16.19 -11.75 7.87
CA LEU A 426 16.96 -11.43 9.08
C LEU A 426 17.39 -12.70 9.82
N VAL A 427 16.48 -13.66 9.99
CA VAL A 427 16.76 -14.93 10.65
C VAL A 427 17.72 -15.79 9.82
N ARG A 428 17.61 -15.80 8.49
CA ARG A 428 18.59 -16.47 7.62
C ARG A 428 19.99 -15.86 7.75
N ASN A 429 20.10 -14.53 7.76
CA ASN A 429 21.37 -13.84 7.93
C ASN A 429 21.99 -14.15 9.29
N ALA A 430 21.17 -14.21 10.33
CA ALA A 430 21.61 -14.64 11.66
C ALA A 430 22.18 -16.07 11.62
N VAL A 431 21.57 -17.03 10.91
CA VAL A 431 22.12 -18.39 10.79
C VAL A 431 23.37 -18.44 9.90
N ASP A 432 23.37 -17.76 8.75
CA ASP A 432 24.43 -17.85 7.75
C ASP A 432 25.70 -17.09 8.17
N HIS A 433 25.54 -15.86 8.64
CA HIS A 433 26.65 -14.96 8.98
C HIS A 433 26.76 -14.64 10.47
N GLY A 434 25.65 -14.62 11.20
CA GLY A 434 25.64 -14.31 12.63
C GLY A 434 26.22 -15.45 13.48
N ILE A 435 25.72 -16.68 13.31
CA ILE A 435 26.15 -17.81 14.12
C ILE A 435 27.44 -18.42 13.57
N GLU A 436 28.46 -18.51 14.43
CA GLU A 436 29.75 -19.14 14.12
C GLU A 436 29.62 -20.68 14.00
N ALA A 437 30.57 -21.33 13.31
CA ALA A 437 30.63 -22.79 13.26
C ALA A 437 30.90 -23.40 14.66
N PRO A 438 30.45 -24.63 14.95
CA PRO A 438 30.59 -25.22 16.29
C PRO A 438 32.02 -25.26 16.84
N ALA A 439 33.03 -25.44 15.97
CA ALA A 439 34.44 -25.40 16.36
C ALA A 439 34.87 -24.00 16.81
N ALA A 440 34.57 -22.97 16.01
CA ALA A 440 34.88 -21.58 16.35
C ALA A 440 34.15 -21.11 17.63
N ARG A 441 32.92 -21.59 17.87
CA ARG A 441 32.19 -21.32 19.12
C ARG A 441 32.90 -21.92 20.35
N ARG A 442 33.40 -23.15 20.24
CA ARG A 442 34.20 -23.77 21.32
C ARG A 442 35.47 -22.98 21.61
N ASP A 443 36.17 -22.55 20.56
CA ASP A 443 37.39 -21.75 20.69
C ASP A 443 37.11 -20.39 21.35
N ALA A 444 35.94 -19.81 21.10
CA ALA A 444 35.45 -18.58 21.74
C ALA A 444 34.83 -18.79 23.14
N GLY A 445 34.80 -20.03 23.66
CA GLY A 445 34.21 -20.35 24.97
C GLY A 445 32.67 -20.31 25.02
N LYS A 446 32.01 -20.34 23.87
CA LYS A 446 30.54 -20.33 23.74
C LYS A 446 29.96 -21.75 23.65
N PRO A 447 28.67 -21.96 24.00
CA PRO A 447 27.97 -23.21 23.73
C PRO A 447 28.02 -23.58 22.24
N THR A 448 28.08 -24.88 21.91
CA THR A 448 28.15 -25.33 20.49
C THR A 448 26.89 -24.98 19.71
N GLY A 449 25.74 -25.00 20.37
CA GLY A 449 24.49 -24.46 19.84
C GLY A 449 24.47 -22.95 19.88
N GLY A 450 24.23 -22.30 18.74
CA GLY A 450 23.91 -20.89 18.64
C GLY A 450 22.45 -20.61 19.02
N ARG A 451 22.18 -19.43 19.55
CA ARG A 451 20.82 -19.01 19.91
C ARG A 451 20.37 -17.86 19.02
N ILE A 452 19.17 -17.99 18.47
CA ILE A 452 18.44 -16.90 17.83
C ILE A 452 17.13 -16.68 18.59
N ALA A 453 16.80 -15.43 18.88
CA ALA A 453 15.55 -15.04 19.52
C ALA A 453 14.77 -14.07 18.64
N VAL A 454 13.48 -14.34 18.44
CA VAL A 454 12.54 -13.42 17.81
C VAL A 454 11.44 -13.09 18.82
N ARG A 455 11.34 -11.83 19.22
CA ARG A 455 10.37 -11.36 20.20
C ARG A 455 9.46 -10.31 19.59
N VAL A 456 8.15 -10.42 19.84
CA VAL A 456 7.15 -9.44 19.41
C VAL A 456 6.54 -8.80 20.66
N GLU A 457 6.71 -7.49 20.81
CA GLU A 457 6.28 -6.73 21.98
C GLU A 457 5.35 -5.57 21.55
N PRO A 458 4.10 -5.50 22.06
CA PRO A 458 3.24 -4.35 21.81
C PRO A 458 3.74 -3.12 22.58
N ARG A 459 3.77 -1.96 21.92
CA ARG A 459 4.17 -0.65 22.47
C ARG A 459 3.11 0.39 22.10
N GLY A 460 1.95 0.31 22.74
CA GLY A 460 0.81 1.18 22.45
C GLY A 460 0.24 0.91 21.06
N ALA A 461 0.23 1.92 20.18
CA ALA A 461 -0.23 1.80 18.79
C ALA A 461 0.81 1.16 17.84
N ARG A 462 2.00 0.82 18.35
CA ARG A 462 3.10 0.22 17.60
C ARG A 462 3.48 -1.15 18.16
N VAL A 463 4.24 -1.90 17.39
CA VAL A 463 4.75 -3.22 17.75
C VAL A 463 6.25 -3.25 17.46
N ALA A 464 7.01 -3.58 18.49
CA ALA A 464 8.44 -3.82 18.37
C ALA A 464 8.68 -5.30 18.08
N ILE A 465 9.40 -5.59 17.01
CA ILE A 465 9.82 -6.93 16.63
C ILE A 465 11.35 -6.97 16.73
N VAL A 466 11.85 -7.74 17.69
CA VAL A 466 13.28 -7.84 17.99
C VAL A 466 13.80 -9.16 17.47
N VAL A 467 14.84 -9.12 16.63
CA VAL A 467 15.58 -10.30 16.16
C VAL A 467 17.00 -10.23 16.71
N GLU A 468 17.39 -11.21 17.52
CA GLU A 468 18.67 -11.23 18.23
C GLU A 468 19.39 -12.56 18.00
N ASP A 469 20.71 -12.51 17.81
CA ASP A 469 21.61 -13.67 17.77
C ASP A 469 22.71 -13.54 18.83
N ASP A 470 23.34 -14.65 19.20
CA ASP A 470 24.47 -14.71 20.15
C ASP A 470 25.84 -14.89 19.46
N GLY A 471 25.94 -14.41 18.21
CA GLY A 471 27.12 -14.48 17.37
C GLY A 471 28.28 -13.60 17.83
N PRO A 472 29.28 -13.36 16.97
CA PRO A 472 30.42 -12.50 17.27
C PRO A 472 30.07 -11.00 17.18
N GLY A 473 28.87 -10.66 16.71
CA GLY A 473 28.43 -9.28 16.45
C GLY A 473 28.82 -8.79 15.05
N LEU A 474 28.62 -7.49 14.80
CA LEU A 474 28.96 -6.87 13.53
C LEU A 474 30.47 -6.56 13.42
N ASP A 475 31.09 -6.98 12.32
CA ASP A 475 32.42 -6.54 11.94
C ASP A 475 32.35 -5.17 11.24
N VAL A 476 32.44 -4.11 12.06
CA VAL A 476 32.41 -2.72 11.59
C VAL A 476 33.57 -2.45 10.62
N GLY A 477 34.74 -3.05 10.83
CA GLY A 477 35.89 -2.88 9.94
C GLY A 477 35.60 -3.42 8.53
N ALA A 478 34.99 -4.60 8.45
CA ALA A 478 34.56 -5.17 7.18
C ALA A 478 33.46 -4.35 6.51
N ILE A 479 32.52 -3.78 7.27
CA ILE A 479 31.46 -2.91 6.75
C ILE A 479 32.07 -1.61 6.19
N ARG A 480 32.96 -0.96 6.94
CA ARG A 480 33.73 0.21 6.52
C ARG A 480 34.48 -0.06 5.21
N ALA A 481 35.22 -1.16 5.14
CA ALA A 481 35.95 -1.56 3.94
C ALA A 481 35.04 -1.92 2.76
N ALA A 482 33.86 -2.50 3.01
CA ALA A 482 32.86 -2.77 1.98
C ALA A 482 32.27 -1.46 1.40
N ALA A 483 32.00 -0.47 2.24
CA ALA A 483 31.50 0.84 1.82
C ALA A 483 32.52 1.58 0.92
N VAL A 484 33.81 1.57 1.29
CA VAL A 484 34.88 2.15 0.44
C VAL A 484 35.01 1.41 -0.89
N ARG A 485 35.05 0.08 -0.87
CA ARG A 485 35.17 -0.72 -2.10
C ARG A 485 34.03 -0.49 -3.09
N LYS A 486 32.84 -0.16 -2.59
CA LYS A 486 31.66 0.14 -3.41
C LYS A 486 31.54 1.61 -3.81
N GLY A 487 32.50 2.46 -3.41
CA GLY A 487 32.49 3.88 -3.73
C GLY A 487 31.36 4.65 -3.04
N LEU A 488 30.77 4.11 -1.96
CA LEU A 488 29.72 4.79 -1.20
C LEU A 488 30.29 5.91 -0.32
N LEU A 489 31.52 5.72 0.17
CA LEU A 489 32.25 6.65 1.01
C LEU A 489 33.74 6.53 0.67
N THR A 490 34.46 7.64 0.73
CA THR A 490 35.92 7.69 0.65
C THR A 490 36.55 7.17 1.95
N THR A 491 37.83 6.79 1.90
CA THR A 491 38.56 6.33 3.09
C THR A 491 38.54 7.37 4.21
N GLU A 492 38.70 8.66 3.85
CA GLU A 492 38.65 9.76 4.82
C GLU A 492 37.27 9.94 5.46
N GLU A 493 36.18 9.72 4.71
CA GLU A 493 34.82 9.81 5.24
C GLU A 493 34.48 8.63 6.15
N VAL A 494 34.92 7.43 5.78
CA VAL A 494 34.70 6.21 6.58
C VAL A 494 35.45 6.26 7.90
N ASP A 495 36.65 6.83 7.94
CA ASP A 495 37.44 6.98 9.16
C ASP A 495 36.82 8.00 10.13
N ARG A 496 36.01 8.94 9.62
CA ARG A 496 35.29 9.93 10.44
C ARG A 496 34.00 9.41 11.07
N LEU A 497 33.45 8.30 10.60
CA LEU A 497 32.22 7.73 11.14
C LEU A 497 32.44 7.11 12.52
N THR A 498 31.48 7.32 13.41
CA THR A 498 31.37 6.51 14.64
C THR A 498 31.00 5.07 14.29
N ASP A 499 31.31 4.12 15.17
CA ASP A 499 30.98 2.71 14.93
C ASP A 499 29.47 2.50 14.74
N ALA A 500 28.64 3.24 15.47
CA ALA A 500 27.18 3.19 15.33
C ALA A 500 26.70 3.70 13.96
N GLU A 501 27.33 4.74 13.42
CA GLU A 501 27.02 5.24 12.07
C GLU A 501 27.52 4.27 10.99
N ALA A 502 28.71 3.72 11.17
CA ALA A 502 29.26 2.73 10.25
C ALA A 502 28.42 1.44 10.22
N ALA A 503 27.91 0.97 11.36
CA ALA A 503 27.03 -0.21 11.41
C ALA A 503 25.74 -0.04 10.60
N ARG A 504 25.19 1.18 10.53
CA ARG A 504 23.99 1.47 9.73
C ARG A 504 24.21 1.38 8.22
N LEU A 505 25.47 1.36 7.77
CA LEU A 505 25.78 1.07 6.37
C LEU A 505 25.33 -0.33 5.97
N VAL A 506 25.07 -1.25 6.92
CA VAL A 506 24.48 -2.57 6.64
C VAL A 506 23.12 -2.49 5.93
N PHE A 507 22.37 -1.40 6.12
CA PHE A 507 21.08 -1.17 5.48
C PHE A 507 21.18 -0.56 4.07
N HIS A 508 22.39 -0.19 3.61
CA HIS A 508 22.57 0.41 2.28
C HIS A 508 22.67 -0.66 1.20
N ALA A 509 22.05 -0.38 0.06
CA ALA A 509 22.04 -1.26 -1.11
C ALA A 509 23.47 -1.70 -1.46
N GLY A 510 23.69 -3.02 -1.44
CA GLY A 510 24.95 -3.63 -1.82
C GLY A 510 26.03 -3.68 -0.73
N VAL A 511 25.89 -3.10 0.46
CA VAL A 511 26.90 -3.29 1.52
C VAL A 511 26.72 -4.68 2.15
N SER A 512 27.39 -5.69 1.59
CA SER A 512 27.52 -7.02 2.19
C SER A 512 28.99 -7.29 2.51
N THR A 513 29.24 -7.91 3.66
CA THR A 513 30.57 -8.29 4.13
C THR A 513 31.09 -9.57 3.44
N ALA A 514 30.24 -10.33 2.74
CA ALA A 514 30.61 -11.57 2.08
C ALA A 514 31.46 -11.35 0.81
N ARG A 515 32.59 -12.06 0.71
CA ARG A 515 33.54 -12.01 -0.44
C ARG A 515 33.10 -12.84 -1.65
N ALA A 516 32.05 -13.65 -1.53
CA ALA A 516 31.51 -14.48 -2.61
C ALA A 516 29.98 -14.48 -2.58
N VAL A 517 29.36 -14.34 -3.75
CA VAL A 517 27.91 -14.53 -3.93
C VAL A 517 27.66 -16.03 -3.83
N THR A 518 27.11 -16.49 -2.70
CA THR A 518 26.68 -17.89 -2.57
C THR A 518 25.41 -18.10 -3.40
N GLU A 519 25.34 -19.21 -4.14
CA GLU A 519 24.19 -19.59 -5.01
C GLU A 519 22.84 -19.66 -4.27
N ILE A 520 22.86 -19.64 -2.94
CA ILE A 520 21.69 -19.69 -2.06
C ILE A 520 20.99 -18.31 -1.98
N SER A 521 21.68 -17.22 -2.36
CA SER A 521 21.13 -15.85 -2.38
C SER A 521 20.58 -15.42 -3.75
N GLY A 522 20.20 -16.40 -4.59
CA GLY A 522 19.80 -16.25 -6.00
C GLY A 522 18.51 -15.47 -6.30
N ARG A 523 18.06 -14.58 -5.41
CA ARG A 523 17.02 -13.57 -5.72
C ARG A 523 17.44 -12.13 -5.41
N GLY A 524 18.68 -11.87 -4.99
CA GLY A 524 19.18 -10.50 -4.84
C GLY A 524 18.43 -9.67 -3.79
N VAL A 525 17.96 -10.30 -2.70
CA VAL A 525 17.28 -9.59 -1.61
C VAL A 525 18.32 -9.14 -0.60
N GLY A 526 18.72 -7.87 -0.67
CA GLY A 526 19.58 -7.26 0.34
C GLY A 526 18.80 -6.72 1.53
N MET A 527 19.54 -6.18 2.50
CA MET A 527 18.97 -5.48 3.65
C MET A 527 18.23 -4.18 3.26
N ASP A 528 18.43 -3.70 2.04
CA ASP A 528 17.68 -2.63 1.38
C ASP A 528 16.21 -3.00 1.15
N VAL A 529 15.89 -4.24 0.76
CA VAL A 529 14.50 -4.71 0.59
C VAL A 529 13.76 -4.75 1.93
N VAL A 530 14.47 -5.09 3.02
CA VAL A 530 13.93 -5.01 4.39
C VAL A 530 13.57 -3.56 4.73
N LEU A 531 14.50 -2.63 4.46
CA LEU A 531 14.28 -1.20 4.68
C LEU A 531 13.10 -0.67 3.84
N GLU A 532 13.02 -1.01 2.56
CA GLU A 532 11.94 -0.61 1.65
C GLU A 532 10.58 -1.16 2.11
N THR A 533 10.55 -2.43 2.52
CA THR A 533 9.33 -3.06 3.03
C THR A 533 8.87 -2.39 4.32
N LEU A 534 9.79 -2.12 5.25
CA LEU A 534 9.46 -1.42 6.48
C LEU A 534 9.02 0.02 6.21
N ALA A 535 9.67 0.74 5.30
CA ALA A 535 9.25 2.08 4.90
C ALA A 535 7.81 2.08 4.34
N ARG A 536 7.46 1.10 3.50
CA ARG A 536 6.09 0.91 2.98
C ARG A 536 5.08 0.64 4.09
N LEU A 537 5.49 -0.06 5.14
CA LEU A 537 4.68 -0.33 6.33
C LEU A 537 4.70 0.82 7.35
N GLN A 538 5.28 1.98 7.04
CA GLN A 538 5.49 3.10 7.99
C GLN A 538 6.27 2.66 9.26
N GLY A 539 7.15 1.68 9.06
CA GLY A 539 8.01 1.11 10.07
C GLY A 539 9.44 1.63 9.98
N THR A 540 10.21 1.37 11.02
CA THR A 540 11.64 1.65 11.08
C THR A 540 12.42 0.42 11.52
N ILE A 541 13.72 0.41 11.27
CA ILE A 541 14.66 -0.61 11.74
C ILE A 541 15.91 0.06 12.27
N ASP A 542 16.41 -0.43 13.39
CA ASP A 542 17.72 -0.07 13.93
C ASP A 542 18.52 -1.34 14.27
N VAL A 543 19.84 -1.19 14.42
CA VAL A 543 20.74 -2.30 14.77
C VAL A 543 21.60 -1.94 15.97
N ARG A 544 21.74 -2.89 16.88
CA ARG A 544 22.57 -2.84 18.08
C ARG A 544 23.41 -4.09 18.13
N TRP A 545 24.65 -4.00 18.59
CA TRP A 545 25.50 -5.17 18.75
C TRP A 545 26.52 -4.94 19.87
N GLU A 546 27.07 -6.04 20.37
CA GLU A 546 28.21 -6.03 21.29
C GLU A 546 29.19 -7.10 20.79
N ALA A 547 30.46 -6.72 20.64
CA ALA A 547 31.49 -7.61 20.10
C ALA A 547 31.59 -8.88 20.96
N GLY A 548 31.51 -10.04 20.32
CA GLY A 548 31.51 -11.34 20.98
C GLY A 548 30.19 -11.77 21.62
N ARG A 549 29.17 -10.91 21.68
CA ARG A 549 27.86 -11.22 22.32
C ARG A 549 26.67 -11.25 21.35
N GLY A 550 26.87 -10.78 20.12
CA GLY A 550 25.93 -10.96 19.01
C GLY A 550 25.32 -9.66 18.48
N THR A 551 24.32 -9.81 17.62
CA THR A 551 23.65 -8.69 16.93
C THR A 551 22.16 -8.70 17.23
N ARG A 552 21.58 -7.51 17.37
CA ARG A 552 20.16 -7.27 17.62
C ARG A 552 19.61 -6.27 16.61
N PHE A 553 18.59 -6.69 15.87
CA PHE A 553 17.79 -5.83 15.00
C PHE A 553 16.46 -5.49 15.69
N ASP A 554 16.17 -4.20 15.79
CA ASP A 554 14.94 -3.67 16.37
C ASP A 554 14.06 -3.12 15.24
N LEU A 555 12.98 -3.82 14.89
CA LEU A 555 11.98 -3.37 13.93
C LEU A 555 10.82 -2.74 14.70
N ASP A 556 10.36 -1.58 14.27
CA ASP A 556 9.23 -0.88 14.89
C ASP A 556 8.19 -0.54 13.83
N VAL A 557 7.05 -1.23 13.88
CA VAL A 557 5.95 -1.13 12.90
C VAL A 557 4.65 -0.70 13.58
N PRO A 558 3.72 -0.03 12.88
CA PRO A 558 2.41 0.24 13.43
C PRO A 558 1.63 -1.07 13.69
N LEU A 559 0.67 -1.04 14.60
CA LEU A 559 -0.21 -2.17 14.88
C LEU A 559 -1.21 -2.41 13.74
N ALA A 560 -1.61 -1.35 13.02
CA ALA A 560 -2.47 -1.38 11.84
C ALA A 560 -2.14 -0.26 10.84
N LEU A 561 -2.43 -0.48 9.55
CA LEU A 561 -2.18 0.49 8.46
C LEU A 561 -3.36 1.45 8.19
N SER A 562 -4.31 1.55 9.13
CA SER A 562 -5.47 2.46 9.03
C SER A 562 -5.08 3.92 9.23
N ALA A 563 -6.03 4.84 8.98
CA ALA A 563 -5.87 6.27 9.30
C ALA A 563 -5.33 6.46 10.73
N SER A 564 -4.23 7.21 10.85
CA SER A 564 -3.56 7.50 12.12
C SER A 564 -3.84 8.95 12.52
N ALA A 565 -4.03 9.20 13.82
CA ALA A 565 -4.14 10.55 14.33
C ALA A 565 -2.82 11.29 14.12
N ALA A 566 -2.89 12.49 13.55
CA ALA A 566 -1.74 13.35 13.32
C ALA A 566 -2.06 14.79 13.73
N LEU A 567 -1.05 15.48 14.26
CA LEU A 567 -1.10 16.91 14.49
C LEU A 567 -0.61 17.64 13.24
N VAL A 568 -1.48 18.48 12.68
CA VAL A 568 -1.17 19.36 11.55
C VAL A 568 -0.59 20.64 12.13
N VAL A 569 0.63 20.98 11.71
CA VAL A 569 1.38 22.14 12.20
C VAL A 569 1.85 23.01 11.06
N ARG A 570 2.02 24.31 11.35
CA ARG A 570 2.59 25.28 10.41
C ARG A 570 4.03 25.62 10.80
N VAL A 571 4.88 25.70 9.78
CA VAL A 571 6.28 26.14 9.89
C VAL A 571 6.57 27.10 8.74
N GLY A 572 6.73 28.37 9.04
CA GLY A 572 6.79 29.45 8.06
C GLY A 572 5.55 29.47 7.17
N ARG A 573 5.74 29.17 5.89
CA ARG A 573 4.66 29.06 4.89
C ARG A 573 4.18 27.62 4.67
N ASP A 574 4.90 26.65 5.22
CA ASP A 574 4.68 25.24 4.95
C ASP A 574 3.72 24.64 6.01
N VAL A 575 2.86 23.73 5.57
CA VAL A 575 1.98 22.95 6.45
C VAL A 575 2.40 21.49 6.36
N VAL A 576 2.70 20.91 7.52
CA VAL A 576 3.18 19.53 7.65
C VAL A 576 2.41 18.81 8.75
N ALA A 577 2.42 17.48 8.74
CA ALA A 577 1.80 16.67 9.76
C ALA A 577 2.84 15.89 10.56
N VAL A 578 2.60 15.68 11.86
CA VAL A 578 3.40 14.79 12.71
C VAL A 578 2.43 13.77 13.30
N SER A 579 2.74 12.48 13.20
CA SER A 579 1.93 11.43 13.85
C SER A 579 1.78 11.73 15.35
N ALA A 580 0.59 11.52 15.90
CA ALA A 580 0.29 11.81 17.29
C ALA A 580 0.92 10.80 18.26
N ASP A 581 1.09 9.55 17.84
CA ASP A 581 1.62 8.46 18.67
C ASP A 581 2.93 8.78 19.43
N PRO A 582 3.98 9.34 18.81
CA PRO A 582 5.22 9.70 19.50
C PRO A 582 5.14 11.00 20.32
N ILE A 583 4.00 11.70 20.36
CA ILE A 583 3.86 13.00 21.02
C ILE A 583 3.37 12.79 22.46
N GLU A 584 4.23 13.02 23.45
CA GLU A 584 3.86 12.95 24.87
C GLU A 584 3.05 14.16 25.31
N HIS A 585 3.51 15.36 24.91
CA HIS A 585 2.92 16.62 25.33
C HIS A 585 2.95 17.67 24.22
N VAL A 586 1.93 18.53 24.19
CA VAL A 586 1.94 19.79 23.45
C VAL A 586 2.04 20.92 24.47
N VAL A 587 3.14 21.67 24.40
CA VAL A 587 3.46 22.71 25.37
C VAL A 587 3.36 24.08 24.71
N LEU A 588 2.63 25.01 25.33
CA LEU A 588 2.67 26.41 24.93
C LEU A 588 3.96 27.02 25.47
N LEU A 589 4.84 27.49 24.60
CA LEU A 589 6.11 28.07 25.01
C LEU A 589 5.93 29.54 25.40
N ARG A 590 6.45 29.91 26.57
CA ARG A 590 6.74 31.30 26.94
C ARG A 590 8.24 31.52 26.89
N ASP A 591 8.67 32.77 26.71
CA ASP A 591 10.11 33.10 26.63
C ASP A 591 10.91 32.63 27.86
N GLN A 592 10.25 32.56 29.02
CA GLN A 592 10.82 32.09 30.29
C GLN A 592 10.96 30.56 30.41
N ASP A 593 10.30 29.78 29.54
CA ASP A 593 10.30 28.32 29.60
C ASP A 593 11.51 27.71 28.86
N LEU A 594 12.20 28.54 28.05
CA LEU A 594 13.42 28.18 27.33
C LEU A 594 14.65 28.51 28.19
N GLY A 595 15.38 27.48 28.57
CA GLY A 595 16.66 27.57 29.27
C GLY A 595 17.83 27.16 28.38
N THR A 596 19.05 27.40 28.86
CA THR A 596 20.26 26.83 28.25
C THR A 596 20.96 25.94 29.27
N VAL A 597 21.16 24.66 28.94
CA VAL A 597 21.91 23.70 29.76
C VAL A 597 23.08 23.16 28.93
N ALA A 598 24.31 23.28 29.44
CA ALA A 598 25.52 22.87 28.73
C ALA A 598 25.64 23.44 27.30
N GLY A 599 25.24 24.71 27.11
CA GLY A 599 25.29 25.39 25.81
C GLY A 599 24.18 25.00 24.82
N ARG A 600 23.15 24.27 25.26
CA ARG A 600 22.02 23.84 24.43
C ARG A 600 20.71 24.42 24.92
N THR A 601 19.87 24.84 23.99
CA THR A 601 18.51 25.26 24.31
C THR A 601 17.71 24.04 24.78
N THR A 602 17.07 24.17 25.94
CA THR A 602 16.21 23.16 26.55
C THR A 602 14.90 23.81 26.96
N VAL A 603 13.81 23.06 26.93
CA VAL A 603 12.55 23.47 27.55
C VAL A 603 12.33 22.67 28.82
N LEU A 604 11.78 23.31 29.85
CA LEU A 604 11.38 22.63 31.08
C LEU A 604 10.01 21.99 30.90
N VAL A 605 9.94 20.66 30.89
CA VAL A 605 8.68 19.90 30.78
C VAL A 605 8.54 19.03 32.02
N ALA A 606 7.47 19.24 32.80
CA ALA A 606 7.21 18.50 34.03
C ALA A 606 8.40 18.47 35.03
N GLY A 607 9.22 19.53 35.05
CA GLY A 607 10.39 19.64 35.94
C GLY A 607 11.69 19.02 35.37
N GLU A 608 11.66 18.44 34.18
CA GLU A 608 12.83 17.90 33.50
C GLU A 608 13.26 18.77 32.31
N HIS A 609 14.57 18.90 32.09
CA HIS A 609 15.11 19.63 30.96
C HIS A 609 15.12 18.75 29.70
N VAL A 610 14.24 19.08 28.75
CA VAL A 610 14.15 18.38 27.47
C VAL A 610 14.88 19.21 26.39
N PRO A 611 15.76 18.60 25.57
CA PRO A 611 16.41 19.30 24.46
C PRO A 611 15.39 19.94 23.51
N TYR A 612 15.62 21.18 23.10
CA TYR A 612 14.70 21.92 22.25
C TYR A 612 15.33 22.26 20.89
N ALA A 613 14.58 22.05 19.81
CA ALA A 613 14.97 22.41 18.46
C ALA A 613 13.78 22.96 17.64
N PRO A 614 13.91 24.12 16.96
CA PRO A 614 12.89 24.59 16.03
C PRO A 614 12.71 23.63 14.85
N LEU A 615 11.46 23.31 14.50
CA LEU A 615 11.16 22.42 13.37
C LEU A 615 11.74 22.94 12.05
N ALA A 616 11.69 24.26 11.83
CA ALA A 616 12.32 24.90 10.67
C ALA A 616 13.80 24.51 10.50
N ARG A 617 14.56 24.46 11.62
CA ARG A 617 15.98 24.07 11.63
C ARG A 617 16.18 22.56 11.42
N LEU A 618 15.23 21.74 11.86
CA LEU A 618 15.30 20.29 11.63
C LEU A 618 15.01 19.92 10.16
N LEU A 619 14.18 20.73 9.48
CA LEU A 619 13.78 20.56 8.09
C LEU A 619 14.76 21.20 7.10
N ARG A 620 15.18 22.45 7.35
CA ARG A 620 16.08 23.22 6.48
C ARG A 620 17.46 23.29 7.14
N SER A 621 18.52 22.88 6.43
CA SER A 621 19.92 23.03 6.87
C SER A 621 20.39 24.50 6.90
N GLU A 622 19.55 25.43 7.33
CA GLU A 622 19.92 26.84 7.49
C GLU A 622 20.27 27.13 8.96
N GLU A 623 21.44 27.73 9.18
CA GLU A 623 21.85 28.26 10.49
C GLU A 623 21.28 29.66 10.78
N GLY A 624 20.50 30.24 9.88
CA GLY A 624 20.04 31.62 9.95
C GLY A 624 18.55 31.76 10.26
N GLY A 625 18.17 31.64 11.53
CA GLY A 625 16.81 31.96 11.97
C GLY A 625 16.71 31.95 13.48
N GLY A 626 16.92 33.12 14.10
CA GLY A 626 16.56 33.32 15.51
C GLY A 626 15.08 32.96 15.73
N PRO A 627 14.67 32.61 16.96
CA PRO A 627 13.34 32.08 17.25
C PRO A 627 12.27 33.03 16.70
N ALA A 628 11.62 32.63 15.62
CA ALA A 628 10.40 33.28 15.15
C ALA A 628 9.32 32.94 16.17
N ARG A 629 9.15 33.77 17.22
CA ARG A 629 8.12 33.68 18.28
C ARG A 629 7.31 32.38 18.23
N GLN A 630 7.93 31.27 18.63
CA GLN A 630 7.30 29.96 18.49
C GLN A 630 6.36 29.77 19.67
N ALA A 631 5.05 29.74 19.40
CA ALA A 631 4.04 29.69 20.45
C ALA A 631 3.86 28.27 21.03
N VAL A 632 4.30 27.23 20.32
CA VAL A 632 4.01 25.83 20.66
C VAL A 632 5.22 24.93 20.44
N ALA A 633 5.44 23.97 21.33
CA ALA A 633 6.39 22.87 21.17
C ALA A 633 5.69 21.51 21.27
N LEU A 634 6.07 20.58 20.39
CA LEU A 634 5.70 19.18 20.44
C LEU A 634 6.79 18.40 21.17
N VAL A 635 6.49 17.79 22.30
CA VAL A 635 7.42 16.92 23.03
C VAL A 635 7.31 15.51 22.46
N LEU A 636 8.30 15.13 21.66
CA LEU A 636 8.38 13.84 21.01
C LEU A 636 9.22 12.87 21.85
N ALA A 637 8.76 11.65 22.00
CA ALA A 637 9.46 10.57 22.67
C ALA A 637 9.53 9.32 21.80
N HIS A 638 10.73 8.77 21.65
CA HIS A 638 10.94 7.52 20.93
C HIS A 638 12.19 6.81 21.44
N GLY A 639 12.07 5.51 21.73
CA GLY A 639 13.21 4.67 22.13
C GLY A 639 13.93 5.12 23.42
N GLY A 640 13.24 5.80 24.33
CA GLY A 640 13.80 6.36 25.57
C GLY A 640 14.46 7.73 25.44
N ALA A 641 14.57 8.27 24.21
CA ALA A 641 15.01 9.64 23.96
C ALA A 641 13.81 10.59 23.88
N ARG A 642 13.99 11.84 24.29
CA ARG A 642 12.99 12.91 24.25
C ARG A 642 13.53 14.18 23.61
N VAL A 643 12.71 14.88 22.84
CA VAL A 643 13.02 16.19 22.26
C VAL A 643 11.76 17.05 22.20
N ALA A 644 11.89 18.34 22.46
CA ALA A 644 10.86 19.33 22.18
C ALA A 644 11.10 20.00 20.83
N VAL A 645 10.14 19.86 19.92
CA VAL A 645 10.19 20.41 18.58
C VAL A 645 9.30 21.65 18.52
N GLY A 646 9.91 22.82 18.34
CA GLY A 646 9.19 24.08 18.28
C GLY A 646 8.53 24.32 16.92
N VAL A 647 7.26 24.71 16.91
CA VAL A 647 6.45 24.99 15.71
C VAL A 647 5.80 26.37 15.83
N ASP A 648 5.42 26.95 14.70
CA ASP A 648 4.86 28.31 14.70
C ASP A 648 3.39 28.30 15.12
N GLU A 649 2.62 27.33 14.63
CA GLU A 649 1.19 27.19 14.93
C GLU A 649 0.77 25.71 14.90
N LEU A 650 -0.08 25.31 15.85
CA LEU A 650 -0.83 24.05 15.79
C LEU A 650 -2.15 24.31 15.06
N VAL A 651 -2.27 23.81 13.83
CA VAL A 651 -3.47 23.98 12.99
C VAL A 651 -4.62 23.12 13.53
N GLY A 652 -4.30 21.91 14.02
CA GLY A 652 -5.28 21.02 14.66
C GLY A 652 -4.86 19.56 14.62
N GLN A 653 -5.73 18.68 15.12
CA GLN A 653 -5.58 17.23 15.04
C GLN A 653 -6.51 16.67 13.98
N GLN A 654 -6.01 15.78 13.13
CA GLN A 654 -6.79 15.11 12.09
C GLN A 654 -6.37 13.64 11.98
N GLU A 655 -7.31 12.76 11.65
CA GLU A 655 -6.99 11.40 11.22
C GLU A 655 -6.58 11.40 9.76
N LEU A 656 -5.37 10.93 9.49
CA LEU A 656 -4.75 10.96 8.18
C LEU A 656 -4.40 9.55 7.74
N VAL A 657 -4.82 9.18 6.53
CA VAL A 657 -4.28 7.99 5.85
C VAL A 657 -2.93 8.40 5.28
N ILE A 658 -1.88 7.83 5.85
CA ILE A 658 -0.51 8.11 5.44
C ILE A 658 -0.16 7.16 4.30
N SER A 659 0.02 7.71 3.10
CA SER A 659 0.48 6.95 1.94
C SER A 659 2.00 7.04 1.83
N SER A 660 2.63 5.91 1.53
CA SER A 660 4.02 5.91 1.08
C SER A 660 4.08 6.64 -0.27
N LEU A 661 4.97 7.63 -0.37
CA LEU A 661 5.17 8.43 -1.58
C LEU A 661 6.09 7.73 -2.62
N GLY A 662 6.26 6.41 -2.53
CA GLY A 662 7.10 5.61 -3.43
C GLY A 662 8.60 5.91 -3.30
N GLY A 663 9.41 5.33 -4.19
CA GLY A 663 10.89 5.38 -4.13
C GLY A 663 11.50 6.77 -4.25
N LEU A 664 10.81 7.72 -4.89
CA LEU A 664 11.24 9.12 -5.04
C LEU A 664 11.36 9.87 -3.70
N VAL A 665 10.49 9.55 -2.74
CA VAL A 665 10.36 10.30 -1.48
C VAL A 665 10.76 9.45 -0.27
N ALA A 666 10.80 8.13 -0.41
CA ALA A 666 11.35 7.22 0.60
C ALA A 666 12.81 7.57 1.00
N GLN A 667 13.54 8.29 0.15
CA GLN A 667 14.90 8.77 0.44
C GLN A 667 14.98 10.08 1.24
N ILE A 668 13.84 10.76 1.47
CA ILE A 668 13.80 11.97 2.30
C ILE A 668 13.69 11.52 3.75
N ALA A 669 14.83 11.40 4.43
CA ALA A 669 14.93 10.75 5.74
C ALA A 669 13.93 11.23 6.81
N HIS A 670 13.44 12.48 6.73
CA HIS A 670 12.52 13.05 7.72
C HIS A 670 11.04 12.98 7.36
N LEU A 671 10.68 12.42 6.21
CA LEU A 671 9.29 12.14 5.84
C LEU A 671 8.97 10.66 6.08
N ALA A 672 7.90 10.41 6.83
CA ALA A 672 7.28 9.09 6.95
C ALA A 672 6.35 8.79 5.75
N GLY A 673 5.84 9.82 5.07
CA GLY A 673 4.96 9.69 3.90
C GLY A 673 4.26 11.00 3.57
N ALA A 674 3.12 10.92 2.88
CA ALA A 674 2.21 12.05 2.73
C ALA A 674 0.78 11.65 3.05
N ALA A 675 -0.03 12.67 3.34
CA ALA A 675 -1.44 12.53 3.58
C ALA A 675 -2.21 13.68 2.93
N VAL A 676 -3.50 13.47 2.72
CA VAL A 676 -4.43 14.49 2.23
C VAL A 676 -5.21 15.04 3.42
N LEU A 677 -5.17 16.35 3.63
CA LEU A 677 -5.97 17.04 4.65
C LEU A 677 -7.44 17.10 4.25
N ASP A 678 -8.31 17.50 5.19
CA ASP A 678 -9.75 17.66 4.96
C ASP A 678 -10.09 18.66 3.85
N ASP A 679 -9.20 19.62 3.60
CA ASP A 679 -9.32 20.62 2.54
C ASP A 679 -8.73 20.18 1.19
N GLY A 680 -8.26 18.94 1.10
CA GLY A 680 -7.69 18.35 -0.11
C GLY A 680 -6.23 18.71 -0.35
N ARG A 681 -5.58 19.50 0.51
CA ARG A 681 -4.15 19.76 0.40
C ARG A 681 -3.35 18.52 0.77
N VAL A 682 -2.35 18.22 -0.05
CA VAL A 682 -1.37 17.17 0.25
C VAL A 682 -0.31 17.74 1.19
N VAL A 683 -0.05 17.05 2.30
CA VAL A 683 0.97 17.43 3.28
C VAL A 683 1.94 16.29 3.51
N GLY A 684 3.21 16.64 3.73
CA GLY A 684 4.22 15.69 4.18
C GLY A 684 3.99 15.31 5.64
N VAL A 685 4.05 14.01 5.94
CA VAL A 685 3.98 13.48 7.31
C VAL A 685 5.40 13.23 7.79
N LEU A 686 5.80 13.83 8.89
CA LEU A 686 7.16 13.80 9.41
C LEU A 686 7.43 12.55 10.26
N SER A 687 8.62 12.00 10.12
CA SER A 687 9.12 10.87 10.92
C SER A 687 9.64 11.37 12.27
N ALA A 688 8.93 11.06 13.36
CA ALA A 688 9.39 11.42 14.70
C ALA A 688 10.74 10.80 15.09
N PRO A 689 11.04 9.51 14.80
CA PRO A 689 12.37 8.95 15.03
C PRO A 689 13.48 9.74 14.34
N GLU A 690 13.24 10.21 13.11
CA GLU A 690 14.21 11.05 12.40
C GLU A 690 14.36 12.43 13.03
N LEU A 691 13.25 13.07 13.43
CA LEU A 691 13.29 14.36 14.12
C LEU A 691 14.10 14.27 15.43
N LEU A 692 13.89 13.21 16.21
CA LEU A 692 14.70 12.92 17.40
C LEU A 692 16.18 12.76 17.05
N ARG A 693 16.50 11.94 16.03
CA ARG A 693 17.89 11.73 15.58
C ARG A 693 18.55 13.04 15.17
N ARG A 694 17.84 13.88 14.42
CA ARG A 694 18.35 15.18 13.95
C ARG A 694 18.55 16.20 15.07
N ALA A 695 17.83 16.05 16.18
CA ALA A 695 17.96 16.88 17.36
C ALA A 695 19.05 16.40 18.33
N GLN A 696 19.59 15.18 18.17
CA GLN A 696 20.65 14.66 19.04
C GLN A 696 22.01 15.36 18.80
N PRO A 697 22.81 15.52 19.86
CA PRO A 697 24.13 16.12 19.76
C PRO A 697 25.16 15.21 19.08
N GLY A 698 25.76 15.71 18.00
CA GLY A 698 26.68 14.99 17.11
C GLY A 698 26.32 15.24 15.63
N ALA A 699 25.03 15.15 15.31
CA ALA A 699 24.50 15.42 13.97
C ALA A 699 24.67 16.89 13.53
N ALA A 700 24.65 17.84 14.48
CA ALA A 700 24.85 19.26 14.21
C ALA A 700 26.33 19.64 13.96
N ALA A 701 27.30 18.94 14.58
CA ALA A 701 28.73 19.18 14.37
C ALA A 701 29.26 18.55 13.07
N ALA A 702 28.58 17.52 12.56
CA ALA A 702 28.74 17.05 11.19
C ALA A 702 28.17 18.08 10.18
N ARG A 703 27.03 18.70 10.49
CA ARG A 703 26.32 19.64 9.59
C ARG A 703 26.91 21.05 9.51
N ALA A 704 27.47 21.60 10.58
CA ALA A 704 28.10 22.93 10.54
C ALA A 704 29.36 23.00 9.65
N ARG A 705 29.80 21.85 9.10
CA ARG A 705 30.88 21.76 8.11
C ARG A 705 30.38 21.81 6.65
N GLU A 706 29.08 21.68 6.40
CA GLU A 706 28.47 21.61 5.07
C GLU A 706 27.76 22.92 4.69
N GLY A 707 28.50 23.94 4.24
CA GLY A 707 27.91 25.09 3.55
C GLY A 707 27.23 24.64 2.25
N GLY A 708 25.93 24.96 2.11
CA GLY A 708 25.04 24.44 1.07
C GLY A 708 25.56 24.55 -0.36
N ARG A 709 25.84 23.40 -0.97
CA ARG A 709 26.30 23.27 -2.36
C ARG A 709 25.22 23.68 -3.36
N ARG A 710 25.63 24.34 -4.43
CA ARG A 710 24.76 24.91 -5.47
C ARG A 710 24.66 23.97 -6.67
N VAL A 711 23.44 23.66 -7.10
CA VAL A 711 23.18 22.83 -8.29
C VAL A 711 22.44 23.66 -9.33
N LEU A 712 22.91 23.66 -10.58
CA LEU A 712 22.21 24.29 -11.69
C LEU A 712 21.33 23.27 -12.42
N VAL A 713 20.08 23.63 -12.71
CA VAL A 713 19.12 22.79 -13.46
C VAL A 713 18.72 23.51 -14.74
N ALA A 714 19.08 22.96 -15.89
CA ALA A 714 18.72 23.45 -17.21
C ALA A 714 17.69 22.51 -17.87
N ASP A 715 16.49 22.98 -18.13
CA ASP A 715 15.42 22.21 -18.79
C ASP A 715 14.44 23.20 -19.42
N ASP A 716 14.00 22.97 -20.66
CA ASP A 716 13.11 23.87 -21.41
C ASP A 716 11.64 23.74 -20.96
N SER A 717 11.28 22.60 -20.37
CA SER A 717 9.99 22.34 -19.75
C SER A 717 9.92 22.97 -18.36
N LEU A 718 9.04 23.96 -18.22
CA LEU A 718 8.78 24.63 -16.93
C LEU A 718 8.38 23.64 -15.82
N THR A 719 7.61 22.61 -16.16
CA THR A 719 7.14 21.60 -15.20
C THR A 719 8.27 20.70 -14.72
N THR A 720 9.11 20.21 -15.64
CA THR A 720 10.26 19.35 -15.32
C THR A 720 11.33 20.12 -14.55
N ARG A 721 11.62 21.35 -14.99
CA ARG A 721 12.52 22.27 -14.28
C ARG A 721 12.07 22.55 -12.85
N SER A 722 10.77 22.80 -12.66
CA SER A 722 10.18 23.06 -11.33
C SER A 722 10.20 21.82 -10.45
N ALA A 723 9.93 20.63 -11.00
CA ALA A 723 9.96 19.36 -10.28
C ALA A 723 11.38 19.00 -9.82
N MET A 724 12.37 19.09 -10.71
CA MET A 724 13.79 18.86 -10.37
C MET A 724 14.29 19.87 -9.34
N LYS A 725 13.93 21.15 -9.49
CA LYS A 725 14.25 22.19 -8.53
C LYS A 725 13.70 21.87 -7.15
N ALA A 726 12.40 21.58 -7.05
CA ALA A 726 11.77 21.25 -5.77
C ALA A 726 12.43 20.02 -5.12
N LEU A 727 12.72 18.98 -5.90
CA LEU A 727 13.36 17.75 -5.44
C LEU A 727 14.78 17.99 -4.89
N LEU A 728 15.58 18.81 -5.57
CA LEU A 728 16.94 19.14 -5.14
C LEU A 728 16.96 20.11 -3.94
N GLU A 729 16.05 21.08 -3.88
CA GLU A 729 15.88 21.98 -2.73
C GLU A 729 15.44 21.22 -1.48
N LEU A 730 14.48 20.29 -1.61
CA LEU A 730 14.07 19.39 -0.52
C LEU A 730 15.20 18.48 -0.03
N ALA A 731 16.16 18.15 -0.91
CA ALA A 731 17.35 17.37 -0.56
C ALA A 731 18.46 18.21 0.10
N GLY A 732 18.29 19.54 0.20
CA GLY A 732 19.21 20.46 0.89
C GLY A 732 20.20 21.18 -0.01
N TYR A 733 20.02 21.16 -1.34
CA TYR A 733 20.86 21.92 -2.28
C TYR A 733 20.26 23.29 -2.60
N ALA A 734 21.10 24.28 -2.85
CA ALA A 734 20.67 25.56 -3.41
C ALA A 734 20.57 25.45 -4.93
N VAL A 735 19.40 25.69 -5.53
CA VAL A 735 19.18 25.39 -6.95
C VAL A 735 19.07 26.66 -7.81
N LEU A 736 19.81 26.69 -8.91
CA LEU A 736 19.74 27.71 -9.95
C LEU A 736 18.99 27.16 -11.17
N PRO A 737 17.76 27.60 -11.47
CA PRO A 737 17.03 27.16 -12.66
C PRO A 737 17.47 27.96 -13.91
N ALA A 738 17.58 27.27 -15.04
CA ALA A 738 17.82 27.84 -16.37
C ALA A 738 16.84 27.24 -17.38
N ALA A 739 16.33 28.04 -18.31
CA ALA A 739 15.37 27.63 -19.32
C ALA A 739 15.99 26.98 -20.55
N ASP A 740 17.30 27.08 -20.72
CA ASP A 740 18.06 26.51 -21.82
C ASP A 740 19.57 26.49 -21.51
N GLY A 741 20.37 25.94 -22.42
CA GLY A 741 21.81 25.83 -22.25
C GLY A 741 22.57 27.15 -22.29
N GLU A 742 22.12 28.19 -23.00
CA GLU A 742 22.83 29.48 -23.01
C GLU A 742 22.65 30.21 -21.68
N GLU A 743 21.41 30.24 -21.15
CA GLU A 743 21.13 30.78 -19.81
C GLU A 743 21.88 29.99 -18.73
N ALA A 744 21.92 28.65 -18.85
CA ALA A 744 22.69 27.80 -17.95
C ALA A 744 24.19 28.14 -17.95
N LEU A 745 24.78 28.34 -19.13
CA LEU A 745 26.19 28.69 -19.27
C LEU A 745 26.48 30.10 -18.74
N GLN A 746 25.56 31.04 -18.90
CA GLN A 746 25.68 32.39 -18.34
C GLN A 746 25.65 32.35 -16.81
N LEU A 747 24.66 31.67 -16.22
CA LEU A 747 24.53 31.51 -14.77
C LEU A 747 25.75 30.78 -14.16
N LEU A 748 26.31 29.78 -14.84
CA LEU A 748 27.55 29.13 -14.41
C LEU A 748 28.74 30.09 -14.34
N ARG A 749 28.84 31.04 -15.27
CA ARG A 749 29.93 32.02 -15.31
C ARG A 749 29.77 33.15 -14.30
N GLU A 750 28.52 33.54 -14.01
CA GLU A 750 28.21 34.65 -13.12
C GLU A 750 28.07 34.22 -11.64
N ALA A 751 27.28 33.18 -11.37
CA ALA A 751 26.93 32.76 -10.01
C ALA A 751 27.72 31.53 -9.54
N GLY A 752 28.16 30.69 -10.49
CA GLY A 752 28.83 29.42 -10.22
C GLY A 752 27.88 28.32 -9.70
N ALA A 753 28.20 27.07 -9.99
CA ALA A 753 27.53 25.90 -9.43
C ALA A 753 28.53 24.75 -9.22
N ASP A 754 28.22 23.92 -8.24
CA ASP A 754 29.01 22.74 -7.89
C ASP A 754 28.64 21.53 -8.76
N LEU A 755 27.44 21.51 -9.38
CA LEU A 755 27.01 20.51 -10.38
C LEU A 755 25.95 21.08 -11.33
N VAL A 756 25.88 20.54 -12.55
CA VAL A 756 24.88 20.87 -13.57
C VAL A 756 24.03 19.63 -13.87
N VAL A 757 22.72 19.79 -13.83
CA VAL A 757 21.74 18.85 -14.38
C VAL A 757 21.13 19.52 -15.61
N SER A 758 21.24 18.90 -16.78
CA SER A 758 20.76 19.48 -18.03
C SER A 758 19.92 18.50 -18.81
N ASP A 759 18.76 18.93 -19.30
CA ASP A 759 18.05 18.22 -20.35
C ASP A 759 18.94 18.18 -21.62
N VAL A 760 18.83 17.10 -22.38
CA VAL A 760 19.56 16.94 -23.64
C VAL A 760 18.93 17.82 -24.71
N GLN A 761 17.60 17.82 -24.82
CA GLN A 761 16.90 18.56 -25.86
C GLN A 761 16.47 19.92 -25.32
N MET A 762 17.22 20.97 -25.65
CA MET A 762 16.89 22.34 -25.27
C MET A 762 17.10 23.29 -26.45
N PRO A 763 16.31 24.38 -26.56
CA PRO A 763 16.47 25.38 -27.60
C PRO A 763 17.78 26.19 -27.42
N ARG A 764 18.29 26.78 -28.51
CA ARG A 764 19.56 27.56 -28.58
C ARG A 764 20.83 26.74 -28.34
N LEU A 765 20.97 26.16 -27.14
CA LEU A 765 22.07 25.30 -26.77
C LEU A 765 21.52 24.06 -26.07
N ASP A 766 21.77 22.91 -26.68
CA ASP A 766 21.39 21.59 -26.20
C ASP A 766 22.30 21.12 -25.04
N GLY A 767 21.89 20.08 -24.33
CA GLY A 767 22.65 19.56 -23.19
C GLY A 767 24.05 19.06 -23.58
N PHE A 768 24.20 18.49 -24.78
CA PHE A 768 25.52 18.07 -25.30
C PHE A 768 26.44 19.26 -25.59
N GLY A 769 25.89 20.35 -26.15
CA GLY A 769 26.61 21.59 -26.40
C GLY A 769 26.99 22.29 -25.10
N LEU A 770 26.09 22.31 -24.11
CA LEU A 770 26.37 22.82 -22.77
C LEU A 770 27.51 22.04 -22.11
N ALA A 771 27.46 20.72 -22.09
CA ALA A 771 28.52 19.87 -21.52
C ALA A 771 29.88 20.17 -22.17
N ARG A 772 29.95 20.23 -23.50
CA ARG A 772 31.18 20.57 -24.23
C ARG A 772 31.73 21.95 -23.85
N LYS A 773 30.87 22.96 -23.76
CA LYS A 773 31.28 24.33 -23.39
C LYS A 773 31.74 24.42 -21.93
N VAL A 774 31.08 23.71 -21.01
CA VAL A 774 31.49 23.61 -19.59
C VAL A 774 32.86 22.96 -19.48
N LYS A 775 33.10 21.85 -20.19
CA LYS A 775 34.38 21.13 -20.16
C LYS A 775 35.52 21.87 -20.89
N ALA A 776 35.21 22.68 -21.91
CA ALA A 776 36.18 23.51 -22.61
C ALA A 776 36.60 24.76 -21.80
N ASP A 777 35.77 25.23 -20.88
CA ASP A 777 36.07 26.42 -20.06
C ASP A 777 37.03 26.06 -18.91
N PRO A 778 38.23 26.69 -18.83
CA PRO A 778 39.23 26.36 -17.80
C PRO A 778 38.73 26.51 -16.36
N ARG A 779 37.72 27.36 -16.13
CA ARG A 779 37.13 27.62 -14.81
C ARG A 779 36.02 26.62 -14.45
N LEU A 780 35.31 26.09 -15.45
CA LEU A 780 34.13 25.24 -15.24
C LEU A 780 34.39 23.75 -15.55
N ARG A 781 35.54 23.40 -16.14
CA ARG A 781 35.87 22.02 -16.54
C ARG A 781 35.80 20.97 -15.43
N ARG A 782 35.86 21.39 -14.16
CA ARG A 782 35.75 20.53 -12.98
C ARG A 782 34.33 20.35 -12.47
N THR A 783 33.38 21.16 -12.93
CA THR A 783 31.97 21.04 -12.55
C THR A 783 31.39 19.78 -13.21
N PRO A 784 30.80 18.84 -12.45
CA PRO A 784 30.14 17.67 -12.99
C PRO A 784 28.89 18.04 -13.79
N VAL A 785 28.65 17.35 -14.90
CA VAL A 785 27.46 17.54 -15.74
C VAL A 785 26.69 16.22 -15.85
N ILE A 786 25.44 16.23 -15.41
CA ILE A 786 24.48 15.14 -15.59
C ILE A 786 23.56 15.51 -16.75
N LEU A 787 23.49 14.65 -17.76
CA LEU A 787 22.52 14.79 -18.85
C LEU A 787 21.26 13.97 -18.55
N VAL A 788 20.10 14.59 -18.77
CA VAL A 788 18.79 13.97 -18.64
C VAL A 788 18.15 13.90 -20.02
N THR A 789 17.66 12.75 -20.44
CA THR A 789 17.09 12.54 -21.79
C THR A 789 15.70 11.92 -21.74
N SER A 790 14.87 12.15 -22.75
CA SER A 790 13.58 11.47 -22.96
C SER A 790 13.73 10.09 -23.65
N LEU A 791 14.88 9.78 -24.27
CA LEU A 791 15.08 8.58 -25.11
C LEU A 791 16.12 7.61 -24.53
N ASP A 792 15.88 6.30 -24.68
CA ASP A 792 16.71 5.21 -24.14
C ASP A 792 17.71 4.65 -25.18
N ALA A 793 18.07 5.44 -26.19
CA ALA A 793 18.97 4.96 -27.23
C ALA A 793 20.41 4.82 -26.69
N PRO A 794 21.07 3.64 -26.83
CA PRO A 794 22.46 3.44 -26.40
C PRO A 794 23.45 4.43 -27.04
N GLU A 795 23.12 4.94 -28.22
CA GLU A 795 23.90 5.90 -29.01
C GLU A 795 23.99 7.28 -28.34
N ASP A 796 22.93 7.70 -27.63
CA ASP A 796 22.90 8.99 -26.93
C ASP A 796 23.79 8.99 -25.69
N ARG A 797 23.93 7.82 -25.03
CA ARG A 797 24.82 7.66 -23.87
C ARG A 797 26.29 7.74 -24.28
N ALA A 798 26.66 7.12 -25.40
CA ALA A 798 28.01 7.23 -25.96
C ALA A 798 28.33 8.67 -26.38
N THR A 799 27.34 9.36 -26.97
CA THR A 799 27.44 10.76 -27.36
C THR A 799 27.56 11.69 -26.15
N GLY A 800 26.84 11.41 -25.07
CA GLY A 800 26.93 12.15 -23.80
C GLY A 800 28.29 12.02 -23.12
N LEU A 801 28.86 10.82 -23.08
CA LEU A 801 30.22 10.59 -22.58
C LEU A 801 31.27 11.32 -23.44
N ALA A 802 31.13 11.27 -24.78
CA ALA A 802 32.01 12.00 -25.69
C ALA A 802 31.89 13.53 -25.57
N ALA A 803 30.71 14.03 -25.19
CA ALA A 803 30.47 15.45 -24.89
C ALA A 803 31.04 15.89 -23.53
N GLY A 804 31.52 14.94 -22.72
CA GLY A 804 32.12 15.20 -21.41
C GLY A 804 31.12 15.21 -20.25
N ALA A 805 29.96 14.55 -20.38
CA ALA A 805 29.05 14.36 -19.25
C ALA A 805 29.61 13.32 -18.26
N ASP A 806 29.46 13.61 -16.96
CA ASP A 806 29.90 12.77 -15.85
C ASP A 806 28.78 11.82 -15.36
N GLY A 807 27.54 12.09 -15.79
CA GLY A 807 26.37 11.29 -15.49
C GLY A 807 25.32 11.36 -16.61
N TYR A 808 24.53 10.30 -16.73
CA TYR A 808 23.47 10.20 -17.74
C TYR A 808 22.25 9.51 -17.14
N LEU A 809 21.07 10.11 -17.28
CA LEU A 809 19.80 9.59 -16.77
C LEU A 809 18.70 9.74 -17.80
N VAL A 810 17.79 8.76 -17.85
CA VAL A 810 16.55 8.92 -18.62
C VAL A 810 15.50 9.64 -17.74
N LYS A 811 14.61 10.48 -18.29
CA LYS A 811 13.60 11.26 -17.54
C LYS A 811 12.76 10.38 -16.61
N ARG A 812 12.38 9.18 -17.07
CA ARG A 812 11.71 8.14 -16.26
C ARG A 812 12.52 7.63 -15.05
N GLU A 813 13.85 7.71 -15.09
CA GLU A 813 14.72 7.36 -13.96
C GLU A 813 14.82 8.48 -12.94
N VAL A 814 14.72 9.73 -13.40
CA VAL A 814 14.55 10.90 -12.53
C VAL A 814 13.24 10.75 -11.74
N GLU A 815 12.15 10.37 -12.40
CA GLU A 815 10.84 10.05 -11.80
C GLU A 815 10.86 8.77 -10.92
N ARG A 816 11.95 8.00 -10.92
CA ARG A 816 12.14 6.85 -10.01
C ARG A 816 13.13 7.14 -8.88
N GLY A 817 13.60 8.39 -8.76
CA GLY A 817 14.47 8.84 -7.66
C GLY A 817 15.98 8.74 -7.91
N LYS A 818 16.41 8.23 -9.07
CA LYS A 818 17.85 8.02 -9.35
C LYS A 818 18.66 9.30 -9.49
N LEU A 819 18.01 10.45 -9.73
CA LEU A 819 18.69 11.74 -9.85
C LEU A 819 19.43 12.10 -8.56
N LEU A 820 18.82 11.90 -7.40
CA LEU A 820 19.46 12.23 -6.12
C LEU A 820 20.64 11.33 -5.82
N ASP A 821 20.57 10.06 -6.18
CA ASP A 821 21.66 9.11 -5.98
C ASP A 821 22.87 9.50 -6.83
N LEU A 822 22.65 9.83 -8.10
CA LEU A 822 23.73 10.26 -9.00
C LEU A 822 24.29 11.64 -8.60
N VAL A 823 23.43 12.57 -8.17
CA VAL A 823 23.89 13.86 -7.63
C VAL A 823 24.72 13.65 -6.37
N ARG A 824 24.33 12.77 -5.43
CA ARG A 824 25.13 12.45 -4.24
C ARG A 824 26.45 11.76 -4.58
N GLN A 825 26.48 10.94 -5.63
CA GLN A 825 27.70 10.30 -6.10
C GLN A 825 28.70 11.31 -6.69
N LEU A 826 28.21 12.28 -7.47
CA LEU A 826 29.04 13.29 -8.15
C LEU A 826 29.31 14.54 -7.28
N LEU A 827 28.45 14.80 -6.30
CA LEU A 827 28.60 15.78 -5.22
C LEU A 827 28.46 15.10 -3.85
N PRO A 828 29.46 14.31 -3.41
CA PRO A 828 29.46 13.68 -2.10
C PRO A 828 29.50 14.76 -1.02
N ARG A 829 28.59 14.72 -0.03
CA ARG A 829 28.46 15.74 1.04
C ARG A 829 29.80 16.03 1.73
N ALA A 830 30.04 17.29 2.14
CA ALA A 830 31.35 17.76 2.63
C ALA A 830 31.66 17.33 4.07
#